data_AF-A0A812ZSR9-F1
#
_entry.id   AF-A0A812ZSR9-F1
#
_cell.length_a   1.000
_cell.length_b   1.000
_cell.length_c   1.000
_cell.angle_alpha   90.00
_cell.angle_beta   90.00
_cell.angle_gamma   90.00
#
_symmetry.space_group_name_H-M   'P 1'
#
loop_
_entity.id
_entity.type
_entity.pdbx_description
1 polymer ?
#
loop_
_entity_poly.entity_id
_entity_poly.type
_entity_poly.pdbx_seq_one_letter_code
_entity_poly.pdbx_strand_id
1 'polypeptide(L)'
;MGNCETKEAIEAGVAEKETQLKEAYEKRMEALQRLDLQTRVPHVLIEIRSLGFVEMQGKNTGGIYERLNDWLAKNWSASETELGLLLKASDNQACGCCGHYYAYGVGQVQEHHRLCDRSWTLGKMGEDGKVTGNPTYKARGTEGENNMGKLTMQLAKFMTNECGWTLQVCDSGNLGWEGEVREQQMKFKAPHPLNLIAPLVMIELRQVGYVEVNGTNSQDVFEKLSGFFTSKWKATKLKADPNYCDLKFGTSAFKSRGSEGENNMGQRTMELVDFMVKECQWTMVTCNGGNFGRTGAKREQQLVFRNDEFIQHGADHLMVEIRSVGYVEINGLHDAGDTKDHLINFMVEKWNCKEYTKYMWEDSEKYCDLKYTCPENFFYTSWVKTDSWDIPSLANNLGKRTLELAGFLAQHGWALSLCNGGSVVPSPYTYPNTILREQQVKFTKSPEKAAAPLLLVEFRTQPYTDDPPKWHSYIEVVGADTGGVFAKLHDFITESMAGWEVTPTPPHCDKLYQFNGFELHASEVSEQARWEGCMKGESNIGQWTMRLCDYMVDQVCEWDLIVCNSDNLSSSFQHGSGDSKYYNNIVAREMQMVFRHRAGGRRVFMATTEVKELGRPPLEPPSYWTEKGCIDGSIGQKLVPGSSEELAWMQEILDKTFKDKVTRDRKDDQLADRYKAVQCIRSEHPGLWDRFAQRRRLVAETCQSSPKASDFFVTPKTLNACQGLDQRCSDRSLGNPSNQAYLLHGTNPTSAVAILSSSFTVNLAGKSAGTMFGAGVYLAESSTKADEYASDDMGGEYDGLYAVLVCRAVLGRSYVVENAGDFSEKVLNGDFEHVLGDREKAVGTFREFVFFHEASIYPEYAVFYRREKGGKILPPSVRSRAPEMETMEASPTLAQPFPFQRELVPLSVLFRIAIGTSWVLSEKDRGWRVVYEPEMLVRPTYNPARAFAGCFMCPLGKPWLSQGELAGPVLLATVLDLGFSATWLCCGKVGPKNYTSEKMQERY
;
A
#
# COMPACT_ATOMS: atom_id res chain seq x y z
N MET A 1 -17.18 45.58 20.22
CA MET A 1 -18.55 45.03 20.21
C MET A 1 -18.80 44.52 18.80
N GLY A 2 -18.47 43.25 18.54
CA GLY A 2 -18.60 42.63 17.23
C GLY A 2 -20.02 42.09 17.02
N ASN A 3 -20.52 42.16 15.79
CA ASN A 3 -21.82 41.64 15.37
C ASN A 3 -22.02 40.21 15.86
N CYS A 4 -22.85 40.00 16.87
CA CYS A 4 -23.31 38.68 17.24
C CYS A 4 -24.36 38.26 16.20
N GLU A 5 -24.02 37.25 15.38
CA GLU A 5 -24.98 36.65 14.46
C GLU A 5 -26.12 35.97 15.24
N THR A 6 -27.33 36.01 14.67
CA THR A 6 -28.48 35.35 15.30
C THR A 6 -28.34 33.83 15.18
N LYS A 7 -29.03 33.08 16.03
CA LYS A 7 -29.05 31.62 15.98
C LYS A 7 -29.46 31.13 14.58
N GLU A 8 -30.49 31.76 14.01
CA GLU A 8 -31.02 31.43 12.69
C GLU A 8 -30.01 31.67 11.58
N ALA A 9 -29.18 32.72 11.69
CA ALA A 9 -28.12 32.99 10.72
C ALA A 9 -27.02 31.93 10.75
N ILE A 10 -26.60 31.49 11.95
CA ILE A 10 -25.62 30.41 12.11
C ILE A 10 -26.20 29.07 11.64
N GLU A 11 -27.45 28.75 12.00
CA GLU A 11 -28.13 27.53 11.55
C GLU A 11 -28.29 27.49 10.04
N ALA A 12 -28.66 28.62 9.41
CA ALA A 12 -28.71 28.75 7.95
C ALA A 12 -27.32 28.55 7.32
N GLY A 13 -26.27 29.12 7.91
CA GLY A 13 -24.90 28.94 7.43
C GLY A 13 -24.38 27.51 7.59
N VAL A 14 -24.77 26.79 8.65
CA VAL A 14 -24.48 25.35 8.80
C VAL A 14 -25.20 24.55 7.72
N ALA A 15 -26.47 24.83 7.45
CA ALA A 15 -27.24 24.15 6.40
C ALA A 15 -26.70 24.43 4.98
N GLU A 16 -26.21 25.65 4.74
CA GLU A 16 -25.54 26.00 3.47
C GLU A 16 -24.24 25.22 3.31
N LYS A 17 -23.39 25.17 4.33
CA LYS A 17 -22.14 24.38 4.31
C LYS A 17 -22.40 22.89 4.12
N GLU A 18 -23.45 22.36 4.74
CA GLU A 18 -23.90 20.98 4.56
C GLU A 18 -24.28 20.71 3.09
N THR A 19 -24.99 21.64 2.46
CA THR A 19 -25.37 21.55 1.04
C THR A 19 -24.12 21.57 0.15
N GLN A 20 -23.19 22.48 0.41
CA GLN A 20 -21.93 22.59 -0.33
C GLN A 20 -21.08 21.31 -0.19
N LEU A 21 -21.01 20.74 1.02
CA LEU A 21 -20.30 19.50 1.29
C LEU A 21 -20.89 18.34 0.49
N LYS A 22 -22.22 18.25 0.44
CA LYS A 22 -22.92 17.24 -0.35
C LYS A 22 -22.65 17.36 -1.85
N GLU A 23 -22.73 18.56 -2.41
CA GLU A 23 -22.41 18.81 -3.83
C GLU A 23 -20.95 18.48 -4.16
N ALA A 24 -20.02 18.83 -3.26
CA ALA A 24 -18.60 18.50 -3.42
C ALA A 24 -18.36 16.99 -3.38
N TYR A 25 -19.02 16.29 -2.44
CA TYR A 25 -18.99 14.83 -2.34
C TYR A 25 -19.52 14.16 -3.61
N GLU A 26 -20.68 14.57 -4.13
CA GLU A 26 -21.27 13.98 -5.34
C GLU A 26 -20.31 14.11 -6.53
N LYS A 27 -19.74 15.31 -6.75
CA LYS A 27 -18.74 15.53 -7.81
C LYS A 27 -17.48 14.68 -7.63
N ARG A 28 -16.98 14.57 -6.40
CA ARG A 28 -15.82 13.74 -6.07
C ARG A 28 -16.11 12.27 -6.37
N MET A 29 -17.25 11.75 -5.92
CA MET A 29 -17.62 10.36 -6.12
C MET A 29 -17.85 10.02 -7.58
N GLU A 30 -18.44 10.92 -8.38
CA GLU A 30 -18.55 10.74 -9.84
C GLU A 30 -17.17 10.61 -10.50
N ALA A 31 -16.20 11.43 -10.09
CA ALA A 31 -14.84 11.36 -10.61
C ALA A 31 -14.14 10.05 -10.20
N LEU A 32 -14.23 9.66 -8.92
CA LEU A 32 -13.65 8.42 -8.42
C LEU A 32 -14.26 7.17 -9.06
N GLN A 33 -15.59 7.13 -9.23
CA GLN A 33 -16.28 6.02 -9.89
C GLN A 33 -15.85 5.88 -11.36
N ARG A 34 -15.67 7.00 -12.06
CA ARG A 34 -15.17 6.99 -13.45
C ARG A 34 -13.77 6.38 -13.52
N LEU A 35 -12.89 6.73 -12.60
CA LEU A 35 -11.54 6.16 -12.50
C LEU A 35 -11.61 4.66 -12.16
N ASP A 36 -12.42 4.27 -11.18
CA ASP A 36 -12.56 2.87 -10.75
C ASP A 36 -13.05 1.95 -11.88
N LEU A 37 -13.91 2.46 -12.78
CA LEU A 37 -14.39 1.77 -13.99
C LEU A 37 -13.32 1.66 -15.10
N GLN A 38 -12.37 2.59 -15.14
CA GLN A 38 -11.30 2.62 -16.15
C GLN A 38 -10.09 1.80 -15.73
N THR A 39 -9.88 1.61 -14.43
CA THR A 39 -8.73 0.87 -13.90
C THR A 39 -9.08 -0.58 -13.59
N ARG A 40 -8.10 -1.46 -13.70
CA ARG A 40 -8.19 -2.92 -13.51
C ARG A 40 -7.31 -3.41 -12.38
N VAL A 41 -6.16 -2.79 -12.12
CA VAL A 41 -5.23 -3.19 -11.06
C VAL A 41 -5.40 -2.26 -9.86
N PRO A 42 -6.14 -2.65 -8.81
CA PRO A 42 -6.38 -1.85 -7.63
C PRO A 42 -5.17 -1.83 -6.71
N HIS A 43 -5.04 -0.69 -6.04
CA HIS A 43 -4.29 -0.51 -4.81
C HIS A 43 -5.26 -0.18 -3.68
N VAL A 44 -4.89 -0.59 -2.48
CA VAL A 44 -5.61 -0.28 -1.25
C VAL A 44 -4.63 0.25 -0.23
N LEU A 45 -5.02 1.29 0.49
CA LEU A 45 -4.32 1.81 1.65
C LEU A 45 -5.19 1.57 2.88
N ILE A 46 -4.63 0.93 3.90
CA ILE A 46 -5.25 0.81 5.21
C ILE A 46 -4.42 1.61 6.23
N GLU A 47 -5.07 2.47 7.00
CA GLU A 47 -4.47 3.29 8.04
C GLU A 47 -5.01 2.85 9.40
N ILE A 48 -4.13 2.62 10.38
CA ILE A 48 -4.46 2.34 11.78
C ILE A 48 -3.96 3.49 12.63
N ARG A 49 -4.82 4.10 13.44
CA ARG A 49 -4.44 5.17 14.36
C ARG A 49 -4.67 4.77 15.81
N SER A 50 -3.74 5.17 16.68
CA SER A 50 -3.86 5.00 18.13
C SER A 50 -5.07 5.71 18.74
N LEU A 51 -5.67 6.66 18.00
CA LEU A 51 -6.94 7.31 18.34
C LEU A 51 -8.15 6.36 18.26
N GLY A 52 -7.96 5.10 17.83
CA GLY A 52 -9.03 4.11 17.76
C GLY A 52 -9.76 4.09 16.42
N PHE A 53 -9.08 4.47 15.35
CA PHE A 53 -9.62 4.45 13.98
C PHE A 53 -8.84 3.46 13.11
N VAL A 54 -9.59 2.79 12.22
CA VAL A 54 -9.05 2.05 11.08
C VAL A 54 -9.73 2.61 9.83
N GLU A 55 -8.96 3.02 8.84
CA GLU A 55 -9.46 3.64 7.61
C GLU A 55 -8.97 2.88 6.40
N MET A 56 -9.81 2.75 5.38
CA MET A 56 -9.47 2.11 4.13
C MET A 56 -9.75 3.03 2.95
N GLN A 57 -8.80 3.06 2.03
CA GLN A 57 -8.83 3.82 0.79
C GLN A 57 -8.57 2.86 -0.38
N GLY A 58 -9.27 3.05 -1.49
CA GLY A 58 -9.21 2.18 -2.68
C GLY A 58 -10.51 1.42 -2.91
N LYS A 59 -10.71 0.94 -4.13
CA LYS A 59 -11.99 0.36 -4.58
C LYS A 59 -12.27 -1.05 -4.03
N ASN A 60 -13.55 -1.41 -3.91
CA ASN A 60 -13.98 -2.73 -3.42
C ASN A 60 -13.67 -3.86 -4.41
N THR A 61 -12.45 -4.38 -4.36
CA THR A 61 -12.03 -5.51 -5.20
C THR A 61 -12.07 -6.80 -4.41
N GLY A 62 -12.81 -7.79 -4.92
CA GLY A 62 -12.91 -9.11 -4.29
C GLY A 62 -13.67 -9.11 -2.95
N GLY A 63 -14.63 -8.19 -2.78
CA GLY A 63 -15.44 -8.05 -1.56
C GLY A 63 -14.62 -7.64 -0.34
N ILE A 64 -13.51 -6.91 -0.54
CA ILE A 64 -12.56 -6.62 0.52
C ILE A 64 -13.16 -5.75 1.63
N TYR A 65 -14.15 -4.90 1.33
CA TYR A 65 -14.81 -4.08 2.35
C TYR A 65 -15.54 -4.96 3.37
N GLU A 66 -16.36 -5.88 2.89
CA GLU A 66 -17.16 -6.80 3.70
C GLU A 66 -16.24 -7.75 4.48
N ARG A 67 -15.23 -8.30 3.80
CA ARG A 67 -14.25 -9.20 4.42
C ARG A 67 -13.46 -8.53 5.54
N LEU A 68 -13.00 -7.30 5.30
CA LEU A 68 -12.27 -6.53 6.31
C LEU A 68 -13.18 -6.15 7.48
N ASN A 69 -14.42 -5.73 7.20
CA ASN A 69 -15.42 -5.44 8.23
C ASN A 69 -15.63 -6.64 9.17
N ASP A 70 -15.90 -7.82 8.61
CA ASP A 70 -16.13 -9.04 9.39
C ASP A 70 -14.91 -9.43 10.21
N TRP A 71 -13.72 -9.29 9.62
CA TRP A 71 -12.47 -9.58 10.31
C TRP A 71 -12.20 -8.60 11.46
N LEU A 72 -12.38 -7.29 11.24
CA LEU A 72 -12.18 -6.26 12.26
C LEU A 72 -13.19 -6.40 13.40
N ALA A 73 -14.46 -6.66 13.10
CA ALA A 73 -15.49 -6.92 14.11
C ALA A 73 -15.14 -8.13 14.96
N LYS A 74 -14.73 -9.24 14.33
CA LYS A 74 -14.39 -10.48 15.02
C LYS A 74 -13.12 -10.38 15.85
N ASN A 75 -12.06 -9.77 15.32
CA ASN A 75 -10.73 -9.82 15.94
C ASN A 75 -10.44 -8.61 16.81
N TRP A 76 -10.93 -7.43 16.45
CA TRP A 76 -10.61 -6.16 17.10
C TRP A 76 -11.83 -5.48 17.73
N SER A 77 -13.00 -6.13 17.69
CA SER A 77 -14.28 -5.57 18.17
C SER A 77 -14.58 -4.19 17.56
N ALA A 78 -14.14 -3.98 16.32
CA ALA A 78 -14.41 -2.75 15.60
C ALA A 78 -15.85 -2.72 15.08
N SER A 79 -16.39 -1.53 14.90
CA SER A 79 -17.64 -1.29 14.18
C SER A 79 -17.42 -0.23 13.12
N GLU A 80 -18.20 -0.28 12.04
CA GLU A 80 -18.18 0.78 11.03
C GLU A 80 -18.47 2.14 11.68
N THR A 81 -17.79 3.19 11.23
CA THR A 81 -17.92 4.52 11.81
C THR A 81 -19.29 5.10 11.45
N GLU A 82 -20.17 5.21 12.45
CA GLU A 82 -21.49 5.83 12.34
C GLU A 82 -21.55 7.23 12.96
N LEU A 83 -20.62 7.55 13.85
CA LEU A 83 -20.54 8.85 14.53
C LEU A 83 -19.25 9.58 14.15
N GLY A 84 -19.33 10.90 14.04
CA GLY A 84 -18.21 11.74 13.65
C GLY A 84 -18.40 13.19 14.10
N LEU A 85 -17.35 13.98 13.98
CA LEU A 85 -17.37 15.40 14.31
C LEU A 85 -17.94 16.21 13.16
N LEU A 86 -19.14 16.74 13.36
CA LEU A 86 -19.89 17.49 12.36
C LEU A 86 -19.99 18.96 12.78
N LEU A 87 -20.04 19.85 11.80
CA LEU A 87 -20.29 21.26 12.04
C LEU A 87 -21.72 21.47 12.54
N LYS A 88 -21.90 22.25 13.60
CA LYS A 88 -23.19 22.56 14.23
C LYS A 88 -23.24 24.02 14.67
N ALA A 89 -24.46 24.53 14.88
CA ALA A 89 -24.66 25.79 15.57
C ALA A 89 -24.42 25.58 17.08
N SER A 90 -23.69 26.48 17.73
CA SER A 90 -23.44 26.37 19.17
C SER A 90 -24.75 26.47 19.98
N ASP A 91 -25.01 25.48 20.84
CA ASP A 91 -26.17 25.46 21.75
C ASP A 91 -26.01 26.39 22.97
N ASN A 92 -24.79 26.87 23.24
CA ASN A 92 -24.44 27.51 24.50
C ASN A 92 -24.60 29.04 24.47
N GLN A 93 -25.59 29.53 25.21
CA GLN A 93 -25.82 30.96 25.50
C GLN A 93 -25.34 31.33 26.93
N ALA A 94 -24.26 30.70 27.42
CA ALA A 94 -23.97 30.59 28.86
C ALA A 94 -23.75 31.91 29.64
N CYS A 95 -23.49 33.06 28.99
CA CYS A 95 -23.40 34.36 29.69
C CYS A 95 -24.38 35.44 29.21
N GLY A 96 -25.26 35.19 28.24
CA GLY A 96 -26.12 36.24 27.64
C GLY A 96 -25.36 37.39 26.93
N CYS A 97 -24.03 37.30 26.89
CA CYS A 97 -23.09 38.31 26.39
C CYS A 97 -22.29 37.84 25.17
N CYS A 98 -22.41 36.55 24.80
CA CYS A 98 -21.77 35.90 23.66
C CYS A 98 -22.84 35.52 22.62
N GLY A 99 -22.63 35.89 21.35
CA GLY A 99 -23.48 35.47 20.23
C GLY A 99 -23.37 33.99 19.89
N HIS A 100 -24.25 33.49 19.01
CA HIS A 100 -24.13 32.13 18.45
C HIS A 100 -22.93 32.06 17.50
N TYR A 101 -22.27 30.90 17.43
CA TYR A 101 -21.09 30.68 16.58
C TYR A 101 -21.07 29.25 16.01
N TYR A 102 -20.22 29.01 15.01
CA TYR A 102 -19.96 27.69 14.45
C TYR A 102 -19.16 26.83 15.43
N ALA A 103 -19.65 25.63 15.74
CA ALA A 103 -18.97 24.66 16.59
C ALA A 103 -18.91 23.29 15.91
N TYR A 104 -18.06 22.40 16.40
CA TYR A 104 -18.09 20.98 16.03
C TYR A 104 -18.76 20.19 17.16
N GLY A 105 -19.55 19.19 16.81
CA GLY A 105 -20.15 18.27 17.76
C GLY A 105 -20.40 16.90 17.14
N VAL A 106 -20.40 15.87 18.00
CA VAL A 106 -20.60 14.50 17.54
C VAL A 106 -22.02 14.32 16.98
N GLY A 107 -22.13 13.74 15.79
CA GLY A 107 -23.38 13.48 15.11
C GLY A 107 -23.32 12.25 14.22
N GLN A 108 -24.48 11.85 13.71
CA GLN A 108 -24.62 10.73 12.79
C GLN A 108 -24.00 11.08 11.43
N VAL A 109 -22.97 10.33 11.07
CA VAL A 109 -22.26 10.44 9.79
C VAL A 109 -23.21 10.00 8.68
N GLN A 110 -23.14 10.72 7.57
CA GLN A 110 -23.83 10.40 6.32
C GLN A 110 -22.74 10.17 5.27
N GLU A 111 -23.09 9.62 4.12
CA GLU A 111 -22.11 9.33 3.07
C GLU A 111 -21.23 10.53 2.70
N HIS A 112 -21.82 11.74 2.58
CA HIS A 112 -21.07 12.96 2.23
C HIS A 112 -20.15 13.49 3.35
N HIS A 113 -20.28 12.97 4.57
CA HIS A 113 -19.37 13.27 5.67
C HIS A 113 -18.12 12.38 5.66
N ARG A 114 -18.10 11.28 4.90
CA ARG A 114 -16.99 10.34 4.88
C ARG A 114 -15.86 10.87 4.00
N LEU A 115 -14.64 10.91 4.53
CA LEU A 115 -13.42 11.24 3.78
C LEU A 115 -12.70 10.01 3.21
N CYS A 116 -12.97 8.84 3.79
CA CYS A 116 -12.36 7.58 3.41
C CYS A 116 -13.39 6.71 2.68
N ASP A 117 -12.94 5.75 1.86
CA ASP A 117 -13.88 4.81 1.21
C ASP A 117 -14.64 3.98 2.27
N ARG A 118 -13.94 3.58 3.33
CA ARG A 118 -14.53 2.98 4.55
C ARG A 118 -13.72 3.40 5.79
N SER A 119 -14.39 3.50 6.93
CA SER A 119 -13.72 3.67 8.22
C SER A 119 -14.45 2.93 9.34
N TRP A 120 -13.68 2.52 10.35
CA TRP A 120 -14.14 1.79 11.52
C TRP A 120 -13.57 2.40 12.80
N THR A 121 -14.34 2.31 13.88
CA THR A 121 -13.91 2.69 15.22
C THR A 121 -13.65 1.47 16.08
N LEU A 122 -12.56 1.47 16.84
CA LEU A 122 -12.14 0.41 17.77
C LEU A 122 -12.76 0.56 19.17
N GLY A 123 -13.91 1.24 19.29
CA GLY A 123 -14.53 1.57 20.58
C GLY A 123 -15.72 2.51 20.39
N LYS A 124 -16.18 3.13 21.47
CA LYS A 124 -17.30 4.08 21.43
C LYS A 124 -16.81 5.51 21.36
N MET A 125 -17.34 6.28 20.40
CA MET A 125 -17.10 7.71 20.32
C MET A 125 -17.87 8.44 21.44
N GLY A 126 -17.14 9.17 22.29
CA GLY A 126 -17.71 10.07 23.30
C GLY A 126 -18.12 11.42 22.71
N GLU A 127 -18.80 12.27 23.48
CA GLU A 127 -19.29 13.59 23.03
C GLU A 127 -18.18 14.56 22.59
N ASP A 128 -16.94 14.32 23.05
CA ASP A 128 -15.74 15.07 22.67
C ASP A 128 -15.08 14.58 21.36
N GLY A 129 -15.66 13.57 20.71
CA GLY A 129 -15.16 12.93 19.50
C GLY A 129 -14.12 11.83 19.76
N LYS A 130 -13.69 11.61 21.02
CA LYS A 130 -12.68 10.58 21.34
C LYS A 130 -13.29 9.20 21.29
N VAL A 131 -12.58 8.27 20.67
CA VAL A 131 -12.92 6.84 20.77
C VAL A 131 -12.38 6.31 22.10
N THR A 132 -13.29 5.94 22.99
CA THR A 132 -12.98 5.39 24.31
C THR A 132 -13.29 3.90 24.38
N GLY A 133 -12.68 3.22 25.35
CA GLY A 133 -12.90 1.79 25.56
C GLY A 133 -12.27 0.92 24.47
N ASN A 134 -11.23 1.41 23.78
CA ASN A 134 -10.46 0.64 22.79
C ASN A 134 -9.56 -0.38 23.50
N PRO A 135 -9.87 -1.69 23.47
CA PRO A 135 -9.02 -2.72 24.09
C PRO A 135 -7.89 -3.18 23.17
N THR A 136 -7.93 -2.77 21.89
CA THR A 136 -7.11 -3.27 20.80
C THR A 136 -5.77 -2.55 20.75
N TYR A 137 -5.77 -1.23 20.64
CA TYR A 137 -4.53 -0.45 20.73
C TYR A 137 -4.10 -0.32 22.19
N LYS A 138 -2.82 -0.62 22.45
CA LYS A 138 -2.22 -0.60 23.78
C LYS A 138 -0.91 0.16 23.72
N ALA A 139 -0.72 1.07 24.66
CA ALA A 139 0.53 1.78 24.88
C ALA A 139 0.82 1.89 26.38
N ARG A 140 2.10 1.89 26.75
CA ARG A 140 2.55 2.05 28.14
C ARG A 140 3.94 2.66 28.24
N GLY A 141 4.25 3.16 29.43
CA GLY A 141 5.55 3.73 29.75
C GLY A 141 5.82 5.06 29.04
N THR A 142 6.89 5.73 29.47
CA THR A 142 7.32 7.01 28.88
C THR A 142 8.19 6.82 27.64
N GLU A 143 8.64 5.60 27.37
CA GLU A 143 9.51 5.25 26.25
C GLU A 143 8.73 5.00 24.95
N GLY A 144 7.40 4.97 25.02
CA GLY A 144 6.51 4.79 23.88
C GLY A 144 6.22 3.33 23.53
N GLU A 145 6.38 2.37 24.46
CA GLU A 145 6.03 0.97 24.25
C GLU A 145 4.57 0.85 23.80
N ASN A 146 4.33 0.19 22.66
CA ASN A 146 2.99 0.04 22.10
C ASN A 146 2.89 -1.25 21.28
N ASN A 147 1.68 -1.63 20.88
CA ASN A 147 1.42 -2.85 20.13
C ASN A 147 1.14 -2.62 18.62
N MET A 148 1.48 -1.45 18.08
CA MET A 148 1.16 -1.10 16.68
C MET A 148 1.79 -2.08 15.68
N GLY A 149 3.07 -2.45 15.84
CA GLY A 149 3.71 -3.43 14.96
C GLY A 149 3.05 -4.81 15.01
N LYS A 150 2.52 -5.22 16.18
CA LYS A 150 1.74 -6.47 16.31
C LYS A 150 0.42 -6.40 15.55
N LEU A 151 -0.35 -5.32 15.74
CA LEU A 151 -1.61 -5.09 15.03
C LEU A 151 -1.39 -5.04 13.51
N THR A 152 -0.31 -4.38 13.09
CA THR A 152 0.13 -4.31 11.69
C THR A 152 0.36 -5.68 11.10
N MET A 153 1.09 -6.57 11.78
CA MET A 153 1.33 -7.94 11.29
C MET A 153 0.09 -8.83 11.32
N GLN A 154 -0.83 -8.63 12.25
CA GLN A 154 -2.13 -9.32 12.26
C GLN A 154 -2.96 -8.95 11.03
N LEU A 155 -3.09 -7.65 10.76
CA LEU A 155 -3.84 -7.17 9.60
C LEU A 155 -3.13 -7.53 8.29
N ALA A 156 -1.81 -7.42 8.23
CA ALA A 156 -1.02 -7.80 7.05
C ALA A 156 -1.30 -9.26 6.70
N LYS A 157 -1.20 -10.16 7.68
CA LYS A 157 -1.48 -11.59 7.50
C LYS A 157 -2.89 -11.85 6.97
N PHE A 158 -3.90 -11.14 7.48
CA PHE A 158 -5.26 -11.27 6.93
C PHE A 158 -5.33 -10.83 5.46
N MET A 159 -4.80 -9.64 5.15
CA MET A 159 -4.80 -9.09 3.80
C MET A 159 -4.03 -9.99 2.82
N THR A 160 -2.87 -10.51 3.21
CA THR A 160 -2.01 -11.34 2.35
C THR A 160 -2.46 -12.80 2.31
N ASN A 161 -2.52 -13.48 3.46
CA ASN A 161 -2.71 -14.92 3.54
C ASN A 161 -4.16 -15.36 3.44
N GLU A 162 -5.12 -14.47 3.76
CA GLU A 162 -6.54 -14.78 3.61
C GLU A 162 -7.14 -14.09 2.39
N CYS A 163 -6.74 -12.86 2.08
CA CYS A 163 -7.31 -12.06 0.99
C CYS A 163 -6.46 -12.05 -0.30
N GLY A 164 -5.23 -12.55 -0.27
CA GLY A 164 -4.35 -12.66 -1.44
C GLY A 164 -3.68 -11.35 -1.86
N TRP A 165 -3.93 -10.24 -1.17
CA TRP A 165 -3.32 -8.94 -1.47
C TRP A 165 -1.80 -8.98 -1.29
N THR A 166 -1.09 -8.15 -2.03
CA THR A 166 0.37 -8.01 -1.89
C THR A 166 0.66 -6.85 -0.95
N LEU A 167 1.28 -7.07 0.21
CA LEU A 167 1.81 -5.96 1.01
C LEU A 167 2.99 -5.34 0.24
N GLN A 168 2.85 -4.09 -0.20
CA GLN A 168 3.92 -3.38 -0.92
C GLN A 168 4.78 -2.54 0.01
N VAL A 169 4.13 -1.72 0.85
CA VAL A 169 4.82 -0.76 1.71
C VAL A 169 4.08 -0.70 3.03
N CYS A 170 4.85 -0.64 4.11
CA CYS A 170 4.35 -0.33 5.43
C CYS A 170 5.15 0.85 5.97
N ASP A 171 4.42 1.84 6.47
CA ASP A 171 4.96 3.14 6.85
C ASP A 171 4.28 3.61 8.13
N SER A 172 5.00 4.37 8.95
CA SER A 172 4.54 4.85 10.24
C SER A 172 4.82 6.33 10.38
N GLY A 173 3.82 7.04 10.89
CA GLY A 173 3.88 8.45 11.20
C GLY A 173 3.48 8.70 12.64
N ASN A 174 3.87 9.87 13.15
CA ASN A 174 3.37 10.35 14.42
C ASN A 174 2.62 11.65 14.20
N LEU A 175 1.49 11.77 14.89
CA LEU A 175 0.57 12.88 14.85
C LEU A 175 0.50 13.54 16.22
N GLY A 176 0.02 14.79 16.22
CA GLY A 176 -0.14 15.58 17.42
C GLY A 176 1.11 16.33 17.84
N TRP A 177 0.93 17.32 18.71
CA TRP A 177 1.96 18.28 19.09
C TRP A 177 3.17 17.63 19.72
N GLU A 178 2.98 16.61 20.54
CA GLU A 178 4.06 15.85 21.15
C GLU A 178 4.47 14.65 20.31
N GLY A 179 3.77 14.31 19.22
CA GLY A 179 3.95 13.06 18.47
C GLY A 179 3.37 11.86 19.21
N GLU A 180 2.35 12.10 20.03
CA GLU A 180 1.72 11.15 20.94
C GLU A 180 0.74 10.19 20.25
N VAL A 181 0.22 10.59 19.08
CA VAL A 181 -0.67 9.75 18.27
C VAL A 181 0.16 8.96 17.27
N ARG A 182 0.06 7.63 17.33
CA ARG A 182 0.73 6.70 16.40
C ARG A 182 -0.18 6.43 15.21
N GLU A 183 0.35 6.53 14.01
CA GLU A 183 -0.31 6.12 12.78
C GLU A 183 0.53 5.07 12.06
N GLN A 184 -0.11 4.00 11.59
CA GLN A 184 0.48 3.02 10.69
C GLN A 184 -0.31 2.98 9.40
N GLN A 185 0.38 3.07 8.28
CA GLN A 185 -0.17 3.00 6.94
C GLN A 185 0.35 1.78 6.21
N MET A 186 -0.55 0.99 5.65
CA MET A 186 -0.26 -0.26 4.97
C MET A 186 -0.82 -0.21 3.55
N LYS A 187 0.07 -0.29 2.57
CA LYS A 187 -0.28 -0.21 1.16
C LYS A 187 -0.25 -1.61 0.56
N PHE A 188 -1.35 -1.97 -0.07
CA PHE A 188 -1.56 -3.25 -0.70
C PHE A 188 -1.80 -3.08 -2.20
N LYS A 189 -1.20 -3.96 -2.99
CA LYS A 189 -1.45 -4.07 -4.43
C LYS A 189 -2.29 -5.30 -4.72
N ALA A 190 -3.04 -5.19 -5.82
CA ALA A 190 -3.90 -6.22 -6.42
C ALA A 190 -3.53 -7.65 -6.00
N PRO A 191 -4.51 -8.46 -5.57
CA PRO A 191 -4.25 -9.82 -5.13
C PRO A 191 -3.41 -10.61 -6.11
N HIS A 192 -2.35 -11.22 -5.59
CA HIS A 192 -1.53 -12.17 -6.33
C HIS A 192 -1.53 -13.50 -5.58
N PRO A 193 -1.79 -14.63 -6.26
CA PRO A 193 -2.00 -15.90 -5.57
C PRO A 193 -0.81 -16.38 -4.73
N LEU A 194 0.41 -16.04 -5.16
CA LEU A 194 1.62 -16.41 -4.43
C LEU A 194 1.73 -15.74 -3.05
N ASN A 195 1.00 -14.65 -2.79
CA ASN A 195 0.97 -14.03 -1.46
C ASN A 195 0.15 -14.81 -0.45
N LEU A 196 -0.73 -15.73 -0.87
CA LEU A 196 -1.59 -16.49 0.05
C LEU A 196 -0.78 -17.31 1.06
N ILE A 197 0.50 -17.55 0.78
CA ILE A 197 1.31 -18.46 1.57
C ILE A 197 2.64 -17.87 2.04
N ALA A 198 2.95 -16.60 1.71
CA ALA A 198 4.22 -15.96 2.01
C ALA A 198 4.20 -15.36 3.44
N PRO A 199 4.91 -15.93 4.43
CA PRO A 199 4.93 -15.40 5.78
C PRO A 199 5.61 -14.03 5.86
N LEU A 200 5.10 -13.17 6.75
CA LEU A 200 5.67 -11.87 7.06
C LEU A 200 6.23 -11.85 8.48
N VAL A 201 7.34 -11.11 8.65
CA VAL A 201 7.88 -10.72 9.95
C VAL A 201 8.20 -9.23 9.94
N MET A 202 7.81 -8.54 11.01
CA MET A 202 8.21 -7.17 11.30
C MET A 202 9.23 -7.17 12.43
N ILE A 203 10.29 -6.39 12.26
CA ILE A 203 11.32 -6.15 13.27
C ILE A 203 11.38 -4.64 13.52
N GLU A 204 11.19 -4.25 14.77
CA GLU A 204 11.17 -2.86 15.20
C GLU A 204 12.41 -2.59 16.05
N LEU A 205 13.27 -1.69 15.58
CA LEU A 205 14.44 -1.20 16.30
C LEU A 205 14.05 0.09 17.00
N ARG A 206 14.24 0.14 18.31
CA ARG A 206 13.87 1.31 19.11
C ARG A 206 15.10 1.86 19.81
N GLN A 207 15.45 3.11 19.51
CA GLN A 207 16.66 3.76 20.01
C GLN A 207 16.75 3.80 21.54
N VAL A 208 15.60 3.72 22.23
CA VAL A 208 15.52 3.56 23.70
C VAL A 208 16.12 2.24 24.24
N GLY A 209 16.61 1.35 23.37
CA GLY A 209 17.36 0.15 23.74
C GLY A 209 16.58 -1.15 23.58
N TYR A 210 15.52 -1.17 22.75
CA TYR A 210 14.69 -2.36 22.55
C TYR A 210 14.64 -2.81 21.09
N VAL A 211 14.56 -4.12 20.92
CA VAL A 211 14.16 -4.77 19.65
C VAL A 211 12.90 -5.56 19.89
N GLU A 212 11.89 -5.34 19.06
CA GLU A 212 10.60 -6.01 19.11
C GLU A 212 10.37 -6.75 17.78
N VAL A 213 9.91 -8.00 17.84
CA VAL A 213 9.65 -8.82 16.66
C VAL A 213 8.19 -9.27 16.69
N ASN A 214 7.53 -9.18 15.53
CA ASN A 214 6.13 -9.49 15.33
C ASN A 214 5.96 -10.32 14.05
N GLY A 215 5.09 -11.33 14.05
CA GLY A 215 4.74 -12.08 12.84
C GLY A 215 4.76 -13.59 13.02
N THR A 216 4.97 -14.33 11.94
CA THR A 216 4.94 -15.81 11.96
C THR A 216 6.36 -16.37 12.05
N ASN A 217 6.62 -17.28 12.99
CA ASN A 217 7.87 -18.03 13.01
C ASN A 217 7.87 -19.08 11.89
N SER A 218 8.33 -18.70 10.70
CA SER A 218 8.55 -19.60 9.57
C SER A 218 10.05 -19.83 9.38
N GLN A 219 10.44 -21.04 9.00
CA GLN A 219 11.85 -21.44 8.79
C GLN A 219 12.78 -21.07 9.97
N ASP A 220 12.28 -21.20 11.21
CA ASP A 220 12.99 -20.91 12.47
C ASP A 220 13.58 -19.48 12.52
N VAL A 221 12.92 -18.51 11.88
CA VAL A 221 13.40 -17.12 11.79
C VAL A 221 13.52 -16.47 13.17
N PHE A 222 12.67 -16.84 14.13
CA PHE A 222 12.73 -16.31 15.50
C PHE A 222 13.99 -16.77 16.24
N GLU A 223 14.39 -18.03 16.06
CA GLU A 223 15.61 -18.60 16.61
C GLU A 223 16.84 -17.97 15.96
N LYS A 224 16.83 -17.83 14.62
CA LYS A 224 17.89 -17.16 13.85
C LYS A 224 18.10 -15.72 14.32
N LEU A 225 17.02 -14.93 14.41
CA LEU A 225 17.06 -13.56 14.92
C LEU A 225 17.55 -13.48 16.36
N SER A 226 17.08 -14.38 17.23
CA SER A 226 17.56 -14.45 18.62
C SER A 226 19.08 -14.66 18.68
N GLY A 227 19.61 -15.59 17.86
CA GLY A 227 21.04 -15.85 17.74
C GLY A 227 21.83 -14.65 17.23
N PHE A 228 21.33 -13.97 16.20
CA PHE A 228 21.92 -12.74 15.66
C PHE A 228 21.98 -11.63 16.72
N PHE A 229 20.85 -11.29 17.35
CA PHE A 229 20.79 -10.19 18.33
C PHE A 229 21.70 -10.45 19.53
N THR A 230 21.73 -11.68 20.07
CA THR A 230 22.59 -12.01 21.20
C THR A 230 24.07 -12.03 20.82
N SER A 231 24.42 -12.56 19.64
CA SER A 231 25.83 -12.67 19.24
C SER A 231 26.43 -11.34 18.78
N LYS A 232 25.73 -10.62 17.90
CA LYS A 232 26.20 -9.38 17.25
C LYS A 232 25.94 -8.15 18.11
N TRP A 233 24.72 -7.99 18.62
CA TRP A 233 24.31 -6.79 19.37
C TRP A 233 24.34 -6.97 20.89
N LYS A 234 24.84 -8.11 21.37
CA LYS A 234 24.89 -8.47 22.81
C LYS A 234 23.54 -8.29 23.50
N ALA A 235 22.46 -8.50 22.75
CA ALA A 235 21.12 -8.29 23.24
C ALA A 235 20.71 -9.41 24.21
N THR A 236 19.98 -9.04 25.26
CA THR A 236 19.40 -9.97 26.22
C THR A 236 17.93 -10.16 25.89
N LYS A 237 17.50 -11.42 25.73
CA LYS A 237 16.09 -11.75 25.52
C LYS A 237 15.29 -11.41 26.78
N LEU A 238 14.27 -10.58 26.62
CA LEU A 238 13.36 -10.18 27.68
C LEU A 238 12.07 -11.02 27.60
N LYS A 239 11.31 -11.06 28.70
CA LYS A 239 9.97 -11.64 28.66
C LYS A 239 9.06 -10.74 27.83
N ALA A 240 8.67 -11.21 26.65
CA ALA A 240 7.69 -10.51 25.81
C ALA A 240 6.30 -10.55 26.47
N ASP A 241 5.59 -9.42 26.41
CA ASP A 241 4.17 -9.37 26.69
C ASP A 241 3.43 -9.69 25.38
N PRO A 242 2.68 -10.80 25.30
CA PRO A 242 2.04 -11.22 24.07
C PRO A 242 1.01 -10.21 23.55
N ASN A 243 0.58 -9.23 24.36
CA ASN A 243 -0.28 -8.14 23.90
C ASN A 243 0.45 -7.05 23.11
N TYR A 244 1.78 -6.99 23.21
CA TYR A 244 2.62 -5.94 22.64
C TYR A 244 3.52 -6.45 21.52
N CYS A 245 4.18 -7.60 21.72
CA CYS A 245 5.06 -8.20 20.72
C CYS A 245 5.16 -9.72 20.86
N ASP A 246 5.73 -10.39 19.85
CA ASP A 246 5.98 -11.84 19.90
C ASP A 246 7.36 -12.15 20.51
N LEU A 247 8.39 -11.35 20.21
CA LEU A 247 9.69 -11.37 20.89
C LEU A 247 10.11 -9.96 21.32
N LYS A 248 10.86 -9.89 22.43
CA LYS A 248 11.45 -8.65 22.93
C LYS A 248 12.89 -8.86 23.39
N PHE A 249 13.76 -7.92 23.06
CA PHE A 249 15.16 -7.91 23.48
C PHE A 249 15.56 -6.53 23.99
N GLY A 250 16.42 -6.49 25.01
CA GLY A 250 17.11 -5.29 25.45
C GLY A 250 18.54 -5.26 24.92
N THR A 251 19.01 -4.11 24.44
CA THR A 251 20.36 -3.94 23.89
C THR A 251 20.89 -2.52 24.09
N SER A 252 22.21 -2.38 24.17
CA SER A 252 22.94 -1.10 24.16
C SER A 252 23.58 -0.79 22.80
N ALA A 253 23.24 -1.55 21.75
CA ALA A 253 23.80 -1.37 20.40
C ALA A 253 23.34 -0.07 19.72
N PHE A 254 22.21 0.49 20.16
CA PHE A 254 21.68 1.77 19.66
C PHE A 254 22.32 2.93 20.40
N LYS A 255 22.92 3.85 19.64
CA LYS A 255 23.71 4.96 20.15
C LYS A 255 23.29 6.27 19.49
N SER A 256 23.43 7.36 20.23
CA SER A 256 23.21 8.71 19.74
C SER A 256 24.03 9.74 20.47
N ARG A 257 24.23 10.89 19.84
CA ARG A 257 24.97 12.02 20.40
C ARG A 257 24.42 13.35 19.89
N GLY A 258 24.73 14.42 20.61
CA GLY A 258 24.30 15.77 20.28
C GLY A 258 22.79 15.97 20.38
N SER A 259 22.35 17.17 20.01
CA SER A 259 20.93 17.59 19.99
C SER A 259 20.30 17.56 18.60
N GLU A 260 21.10 17.31 17.56
CA GLU A 260 20.67 17.28 16.16
C GLU A 260 20.14 15.90 15.74
N GLY A 261 19.94 14.98 16.68
CA GLY A 261 19.40 13.63 16.41
C GLY A 261 20.37 12.68 15.71
N GLU A 262 21.69 12.92 15.76
CA GLU A 262 22.70 12.01 15.22
C GLU A 262 22.72 10.68 15.99
N ASN A 263 22.69 9.57 15.25
CA ASN A 263 22.52 8.22 15.80
C ASN A 263 23.07 7.15 14.84
N ASN A 264 23.28 5.93 15.33
CA ASN A 264 23.79 4.81 14.52
C ASN A 264 22.70 3.85 13.99
N MET A 265 21.42 4.25 14.00
CA MET A 265 20.32 3.39 13.59
C MET A 265 20.46 2.96 12.13
N GLY A 266 20.98 3.81 11.26
CA GLY A 266 21.22 3.46 9.86
C GLY A 266 22.20 2.30 9.69
N GLN A 267 23.30 2.27 10.44
CA GLN A 267 24.24 1.14 10.43
C GLN A 267 23.60 -0.14 10.96
N ARG A 268 22.89 -0.06 12.10
CA ARG A 268 22.22 -1.23 12.69
C ARG A 268 21.13 -1.79 11.77
N THR A 269 20.43 -0.90 11.08
CA THR A 269 19.45 -1.27 10.05
C THR A 269 20.11 -2.07 8.94
N MET A 270 21.24 -1.60 8.39
CA MET A 270 21.92 -2.31 7.31
C MET A 270 22.51 -3.66 7.74
N GLU A 271 23.07 -3.77 8.96
CA GLU A 271 23.52 -5.05 9.51
C GLU A 271 22.39 -6.08 9.62
N LEU A 272 21.19 -5.64 10.04
CA LEU A 272 20.03 -6.52 10.14
C LEU A 272 19.48 -6.90 8.75
N VAL A 273 19.44 -5.95 7.81
CA VAL A 273 19.02 -6.21 6.43
C VAL A 273 19.93 -7.26 5.81
N ASP A 274 21.25 -7.14 5.96
CA ASP A 274 22.19 -8.13 5.48
C ASP A 274 21.93 -9.52 6.07
N PHE A 275 21.77 -9.60 7.39
CA PHE A 275 21.46 -10.86 8.05
C PHE A 275 20.17 -11.49 7.49
N MET A 276 19.10 -10.70 7.36
CA MET A 276 17.82 -11.18 6.87
C MET A 276 17.87 -11.60 5.40
N VAL A 277 18.51 -10.81 4.53
CA VAL A 277 18.50 -11.03 3.09
C VAL A 277 19.54 -12.07 2.66
N LYS A 278 20.73 -12.08 3.26
CA LYS A 278 21.85 -12.96 2.87
C LYS A 278 21.92 -14.25 3.68
N GLU A 279 21.67 -14.22 4.99
CA GLU A 279 21.74 -15.42 5.82
C GLU A 279 20.38 -16.11 5.96
N CYS A 280 19.31 -15.33 6.18
CA CYS A 280 17.97 -15.91 6.31
C CYS A 280 17.28 -16.14 4.96
N GLN A 281 17.71 -15.45 3.90
CA GLN A 281 17.09 -15.50 2.56
C GLN A 281 15.64 -14.99 2.58
N TRP A 282 15.38 -13.88 3.27
CA TRP A 282 14.08 -13.20 3.26
C TRP A 282 14.17 -11.92 2.43
N THR A 283 13.07 -11.55 1.79
CA THR A 283 12.99 -10.33 0.98
C THR A 283 12.57 -9.15 1.86
N MET A 284 13.32 -8.05 1.81
CA MET A 284 12.91 -6.80 2.46
C MET A 284 11.75 -6.18 1.68
N VAL A 285 10.61 -5.99 2.36
CA VAL A 285 9.42 -5.32 1.81
C VAL A 285 9.42 -3.84 2.17
N THR A 286 9.55 -3.54 3.46
CA THR A 286 9.59 -2.18 3.98
C THR A 286 10.79 -1.99 4.88
N CYS A 287 11.25 -0.75 4.95
CA CYS A 287 12.21 -0.32 5.95
C CYS A 287 11.94 1.15 6.23
N ASN A 288 11.02 1.44 7.14
CA ASN A 288 10.60 2.79 7.47
C ASN A 288 11.38 3.35 8.67
N GLY A 289 11.70 4.65 8.62
CA GLY A 289 12.28 5.38 9.75
C GLY A 289 11.21 6.29 10.35
N GLY A 290 11.05 6.26 11.66
CA GLY A 290 10.05 7.06 12.38
C GLY A 290 10.62 7.66 13.67
N ASN A 291 9.99 8.72 14.16
CA ASN A 291 10.42 9.43 15.36
C ASN A 291 9.30 9.45 16.39
N PHE A 292 9.40 8.66 17.46
CA PHE A 292 8.48 8.84 18.58
C PHE A 292 8.82 10.15 19.30
N GLY A 293 7.88 11.09 19.28
CA GLY A 293 8.10 12.41 19.84
C GLY A 293 8.54 13.45 18.81
N ARG A 294 7.99 14.67 18.89
CA ARG A 294 8.27 15.77 17.94
C ARG A 294 9.73 16.26 17.95
N THR A 295 10.49 16.01 19.02
CA THR A 295 11.91 16.40 19.13
C THR A 295 12.88 15.46 18.44
N GLY A 296 12.42 14.29 17.96
CA GLY A 296 13.31 13.28 17.35
C GLY A 296 14.20 12.53 18.35
N ALA A 297 13.92 12.64 19.66
CA ALA A 297 14.76 12.04 20.71
C ALA A 297 14.61 10.52 20.87
N LYS A 298 13.55 9.92 20.30
CA LYS A 298 13.28 8.47 20.39
C LYS A 298 13.02 7.91 19.00
N ARG A 299 14.09 7.72 18.23
CA ARG A 299 14.02 7.20 16.87
C ARG A 299 13.69 5.72 16.85
N GLU A 300 13.03 5.32 15.78
CA GLU A 300 12.56 3.98 15.55
C GLU A 300 12.78 3.59 14.08
N GLN A 301 13.05 2.31 13.85
CA GLN A 301 13.12 1.74 12.52
C GLN A 301 12.19 0.53 12.46
N GLN A 302 11.25 0.52 11.52
CA GLN A 302 10.37 -0.62 11.28
C GLN A 302 10.76 -1.30 9.98
N LEU A 303 11.17 -2.57 10.07
CA LEU A 303 11.52 -3.38 8.92
C LEU A 303 10.50 -4.50 8.75
N VAL A 304 10.01 -4.70 7.55
CA VAL A 304 9.12 -5.83 7.22
C VAL A 304 9.83 -6.69 6.19
N PHE A 305 9.92 -7.98 6.48
CA PHE A 305 10.48 -8.99 5.60
C PHE A 305 9.40 -10.01 5.24
N ARG A 306 9.43 -10.45 3.98
CA ARG A 306 8.56 -11.50 3.46
C ARG A 306 9.42 -12.69 3.04
N ASN A 307 8.99 -13.88 3.44
CA ASN A 307 9.64 -15.11 2.99
C ASN A 307 9.04 -15.52 1.64
N ASP A 308 9.68 -15.02 0.60
CA ASP A 308 9.36 -15.28 -0.80
C ASP A 308 10.38 -16.24 -1.40
N GLU A 309 10.17 -17.55 -1.34
CA GLU A 309 11.11 -18.55 -1.87
C GLU A 309 11.43 -18.38 -3.38
N PHE A 310 10.67 -17.53 -4.08
CA PHE A 310 10.74 -17.26 -5.51
C PHE A 310 11.43 -15.93 -5.88
N ILE A 311 11.88 -15.10 -4.92
CA ILE A 311 12.65 -13.88 -5.22
C ILE A 311 14.15 -14.18 -5.13
N GLN A 312 14.96 -13.48 -5.92
CA GLN A 312 16.41 -13.55 -5.76
C GLN A 312 16.81 -12.97 -4.41
N HIS A 313 17.35 -13.82 -3.54
CA HIS A 313 17.85 -13.46 -2.22
C HIS A 313 19.33 -13.09 -2.25
N GLY A 314 19.83 -12.57 -1.13
CA GLY A 314 21.22 -12.19 -0.99
C GLY A 314 21.63 -10.96 -1.80
N ALA A 315 20.68 -10.11 -2.18
CA ALA A 315 20.98 -8.85 -2.85
C ALA A 315 21.77 -7.92 -1.92
N ASP A 316 22.68 -7.16 -2.51
CA ASP A 316 23.45 -6.14 -1.81
C ASP A 316 22.59 -4.89 -1.63
N HIS A 317 22.72 -4.24 -0.47
CA HIS A 317 21.93 -3.07 -0.11
C HIS A 317 22.79 -1.89 0.34
N LEU A 318 22.35 -0.69 -0.01
CA LEU A 318 22.98 0.58 0.37
C LEU A 318 21.91 1.54 0.87
N MET A 319 22.19 2.29 1.93
CA MET A 319 21.31 3.34 2.41
C MET A 319 22.03 4.69 2.48
N VAL A 320 21.36 5.73 1.99
CA VAL A 320 21.80 7.12 2.07
C VAL A 320 20.74 7.94 2.78
N GLU A 321 21.11 8.61 3.86
CA GLU A 321 20.24 9.50 4.62
C GLU A 321 20.58 10.95 4.26
N ILE A 322 19.59 11.67 3.72
CA ILE A 322 19.71 13.07 3.34
C ILE A 322 18.97 13.89 4.39
N ARG A 323 19.68 14.73 5.14
CA ARG A 323 19.12 15.44 6.31
C ARG A 323 19.25 16.95 6.11
N SER A 324 18.12 17.67 6.17
CA SER A 324 18.05 19.11 5.90
C SER A 324 18.76 19.97 6.94
N VAL A 325 19.21 19.36 8.04
CA VAL A 325 20.15 19.97 9.00
C VAL A 325 21.53 20.25 8.37
N GLY A 326 21.82 19.70 7.18
CA GLY A 326 23.05 19.98 6.44
C GLY A 326 23.94 18.78 6.18
N TYR A 327 23.45 17.54 6.36
CA TYR A 327 24.29 16.34 6.26
C TYR A 327 23.74 15.30 5.29
N VAL A 328 24.67 14.53 4.71
CA VAL A 328 24.40 13.26 4.04
C VAL A 328 25.18 12.15 4.76
N GLU A 329 24.50 11.07 5.11
CA GLU A 329 25.07 9.92 5.83
C GLU A 329 24.90 8.66 4.98
N ILE A 330 25.96 7.87 4.83
CA ILE A 330 25.98 6.66 3.97
C ILE A 330 26.21 5.45 4.86
N ASN A 331 25.39 4.41 4.68
CA ASN A 331 25.41 3.17 5.46
C ASN A 331 25.33 1.95 4.53
N GLY A 332 25.97 0.84 4.90
CA GLY A 332 26.01 -0.39 4.10
C GLY A 332 27.07 -0.33 3.00
N LEU A 333 28.13 0.45 3.18
CA LEU A 333 29.10 0.70 2.11
C LEU A 333 29.96 -0.53 1.77
N HIS A 334 30.05 -1.52 2.66
CA HIS A 334 30.78 -2.77 2.40
C HIS A 334 30.20 -3.57 1.23
N ASP A 335 28.90 -3.41 0.97
CA ASP A 335 28.18 -3.99 -0.17
C ASP A 335 28.38 -3.22 -1.49
N ALA A 336 28.84 -1.98 -1.39
CA ALA A 336 29.04 -1.08 -2.53
C ALA A 336 30.52 -0.81 -2.80
N GLY A 337 31.38 -1.80 -2.58
CA GLY A 337 32.83 -1.67 -2.78
C GLY A 337 33.22 -1.24 -4.21
N ASP A 338 32.50 -1.71 -5.23
CA ASP A 338 32.71 -1.35 -6.64
C ASP A 338 32.26 0.08 -6.99
N THR A 339 31.35 0.66 -6.20
CA THR A 339 30.69 1.94 -6.47
C THR A 339 31.17 3.03 -5.51
N LYS A 340 31.87 2.67 -4.43
CA LYS A 340 32.29 3.55 -3.35
C LYS A 340 33.00 4.80 -3.84
N ASP A 341 34.07 4.65 -4.63
CA ASP A 341 34.87 5.80 -5.07
C ASP A 341 34.08 6.71 -6.02
N HIS A 342 33.23 6.12 -6.87
CA HIS A 342 32.31 6.87 -7.72
C HIS A 342 31.28 7.67 -6.89
N LEU A 343 30.73 7.07 -5.83
CA LEU A 343 29.79 7.73 -4.93
C LEU A 343 30.45 8.88 -4.17
N ILE A 344 31.69 8.70 -3.71
CA ILE A 344 32.48 9.78 -3.09
C ILE A 344 32.67 10.94 -4.07
N ASN A 345 33.08 10.64 -5.30
CA ASN A 345 33.25 11.67 -6.33
C ASN A 345 31.93 12.37 -6.65
N PHE A 346 30.80 11.66 -6.70
CA PHE A 346 29.49 12.26 -6.87
C PHE A 346 29.17 13.26 -5.74
N MET A 347 29.39 12.87 -4.48
CA MET A 347 29.16 13.76 -3.33
C MET A 347 29.99 15.04 -3.42
N VAL A 348 31.27 14.92 -3.77
CA VAL A 348 32.21 16.06 -3.79
C VAL A 348 32.09 16.91 -5.06
N GLU A 349 32.03 16.31 -6.23
CA GLU A 349 32.08 17.04 -7.51
C GLU A 349 30.70 17.47 -7.99
N LYS A 350 29.67 16.62 -7.83
CA LYS A 350 28.32 16.91 -8.31
C LYS A 350 27.48 17.67 -7.28
N TRP A 351 27.53 17.23 -6.03
CA TRP A 351 26.78 17.87 -4.94
C TRP A 351 27.59 18.92 -4.17
N ASN A 352 28.88 19.09 -4.45
CA ASN A 352 29.77 20.04 -3.77
C ASN A 352 29.76 19.88 -2.24
N CYS A 353 29.56 18.66 -1.77
CA CYS A 353 29.63 18.31 -0.37
C CYS A 353 31.09 18.21 0.09
N LYS A 354 31.32 18.43 1.38
CA LYS A 354 32.64 18.27 2.02
C LYS A 354 32.60 17.11 2.98
N GLU A 355 33.67 16.33 3.04
CA GLU A 355 33.78 15.28 4.06
C GLU A 355 33.63 15.91 5.46
N TYR A 356 32.77 15.31 6.28
CA TYR A 356 32.48 15.85 7.60
C TYR A 356 33.72 15.80 8.47
N THR A 357 34.06 16.95 9.05
CA THR A 357 35.12 17.04 10.06
C THR A 357 34.47 17.15 11.43
N LYS A 358 34.79 16.22 12.32
CA LYS A 358 34.26 16.23 13.68
C LYS A 358 34.63 17.49 14.44
N TYR A 359 33.75 17.92 15.34
CA TYR A 359 34.09 18.99 16.28
C TYR A 359 35.07 18.48 17.36
N MET A 360 35.79 19.41 17.99
CA MET A 360 36.82 19.09 18.99
C MET A 360 36.30 18.36 20.24
N TRP A 361 35.00 18.50 20.54
CA TRP A 361 34.33 17.82 21.66
C TRP A 361 33.65 16.50 21.26
N GLU A 362 33.69 16.12 19.99
CA GLU A 362 33.08 14.88 19.50
C GLU A 362 34.02 13.68 19.65
N ASP A 363 33.46 12.58 20.15
CA ASP A 363 34.13 11.29 20.18
C ASP A 363 34.47 10.78 18.77
N SER A 364 35.46 9.90 18.69
CA SER A 364 35.92 9.24 17.47
C SER A 364 34.96 8.18 16.91
N GLU A 365 33.97 7.71 17.69
CA GLU A 365 33.01 6.72 17.20
C GLU A 365 32.22 7.25 15.98
N LYS A 366 32.11 6.44 14.93
CA LYS A 366 31.34 6.74 13.73
C LYS A 366 29.95 6.11 13.83
N TYR A 367 28.92 6.86 13.43
CA TYR A 367 27.53 6.39 13.42
C TYR A 367 26.99 6.11 12.00
N CYS A 368 27.84 6.30 10.99
CA CYS A 368 27.63 5.93 9.60
C CYS A 368 29.00 5.62 8.96
N ASP A 369 29.02 5.03 7.78
CA ASP A 369 30.25 4.63 7.10
C ASP A 369 30.99 5.85 6.54
N LEU A 370 30.23 6.77 5.93
CA LEU A 370 30.69 8.07 5.46
C LEU A 370 29.68 9.16 5.83
N LYS A 371 30.18 10.35 6.17
CA LYS A 371 29.38 11.52 6.50
C LYS A 371 29.89 12.74 5.73
N TYR A 372 28.97 13.49 5.15
CA TYR A 372 29.27 14.68 4.36
C TYR A 372 28.44 15.88 4.83
N THR A 373 29.05 17.06 4.79
CA THR A 373 28.38 18.35 4.97
C THR A 373 27.97 18.90 3.62
N CYS A 374 26.68 19.25 3.48
CA CYS A 374 26.11 19.85 2.28
C CYS A 374 26.54 21.31 2.13
N PRO A 375 26.63 21.85 0.89
CA PRO A 375 26.88 23.27 0.69
C PRO A 375 25.67 24.12 1.11
N GLU A 376 25.90 25.43 1.25
CA GLU A 376 24.83 26.41 1.48
C GLU A 376 23.81 26.39 0.32
N ASN A 377 22.52 26.56 0.63
CA ASN A 377 21.41 26.48 -0.33
C ASN A 377 21.21 25.11 -1.02
N PHE A 378 21.81 24.03 -0.50
CA PHE A 378 21.59 22.68 -1.03
C PHE A 378 20.11 22.25 -0.91
N PHE A 379 19.49 22.60 0.22
CA PHE A 379 18.08 22.36 0.52
C PHE A 379 17.24 23.57 0.15
N TYR A 380 16.10 23.32 -0.48
CA TYR A 380 15.14 24.36 -0.81
C TYR A 380 14.29 24.72 0.41
N THR A 381 14.14 26.02 0.66
CA THR A 381 13.26 26.57 1.69
C THR A 381 12.51 27.77 1.11
N SER A 382 11.25 27.94 1.49
CA SER A 382 10.45 29.11 1.09
C SER A 382 9.49 29.52 2.21
N TRP A 383 8.72 30.59 2.01
CA TRP A 383 7.82 31.17 3.00
C TRP A 383 6.40 31.29 2.46
N VAL A 384 5.42 31.12 3.34
CA VAL A 384 3.99 31.29 3.04
C VAL A 384 3.47 32.48 3.82
N LYS A 385 2.78 33.38 3.11
CA LYS A 385 2.07 34.49 3.73
C LYS A 385 0.83 33.98 4.44
N THR A 386 0.63 34.40 5.69
CA THR A 386 -0.59 34.13 6.45
C THR A 386 -1.26 35.43 6.83
N ASP A 387 -2.47 35.35 7.39
CA ASP A 387 -3.20 36.53 7.88
C ASP A 387 -2.56 37.18 9.12
N SER A 388 -1.55 36.54 9.74
CA SER A 388 -0.88 37.04 10.95
C SER A 388 0.62 37.26 10.74
N TRP A 389 1.39 36.19 10.52
CA TRP A 389 2.84 36.19 10.36
C TRP A 389 3.27 35.21 9.27
N ASP A 390 4.29 35.54 8.47
CA ASP A 390 4.83 34.61 7.49
C ASP A 390 5.39 33.37 8.19
N ILE A 391 4.98 32.19 7.73
CA ILE A 391 5.47 30.89 8.23
C ILE A 391 6.31 30.20 7.16
N PRO A 392 7.31 29.38 7.53
CA PRO A 392 8.04 28.55 6.57
C PRO A 392 7.09 27.66 5.77
N SER A 393 7.29 27.61 4.46
CA SER A 393 6.62 26.63 3.60
C SER A 393 7.13 25.23 3.89
N LEU A 394 6.26 24.25 3.73
CA LEU A 394 6.60 22.83 3.78
C LEU A 394 7.26 22.33 2.48
N ALA A 395 7.22 23.12 1.40
CA ALA A 395 7.86 22.79 0.13
C ALA A 395 9.37 22.57 0.30
N ASN A 396 9.89 21.50 -0.33
CA ASN A 396 11.27 21.06 -0.21
C ASN A 396 11.76 20.45 -1.54
N ASN A 397 13.06 20.16 -1.66
CA ASN A 397 13.66 19.54 -2.85
C ASN A 397 14.22 18.13 -2.61
N LEU A 398 13.82 17.44 -1.52
CA LEU A 398 14.34 16.11 -1.19
C LEU A 398 13.95 15.06 -2.22
N GLY A 399 12.76 15.15 -2.81
CA GLY A 399 12.36 14.28 -3.93
C GLY A 399 13.31 14.40 -5.13
N LYS A 400 13.72 15.63 -5.48
CA LYS A 400 14.69 15.89 -6.55
C LYS A 400 16.07 15.36 -6.22
N ARG A 401 16.56 15.56 -4.99
CA ARG A 401 17.84 14.98 -4.53
C ARG A 401 17.81 13.45 -4.55
N THR A 402 16.67 12.86 -4.19
CA THR A 402 16.47 11.41 -4.22
C THR A 402 16.59 10.87 -5.65
N LEU A 403 15.90 11.48 -6.62
CA LEU A 403 15.98 11.03 -8.03
C LEU A 403 17.33 11.34 -8.68
N GLU A 404 18.00 12.44 -8.33
CA GLU A 404 19.38 12.72 -8.76
C GLU A 404 20.35 11.63 -8.31
N LEU A 405 20.29 11.25 -7.03
CA LEU A 405 21.10 10.18 -6.47
C LEU A 405 20.76 8.83 -7.11
N ALA A 406 19.48 8.54 -7.28
CA ALA A 406 19.02 7.31 -7.90
C ALA A 406 19.46 7.19 -9.36
N GLY A 407 19.40 8.28 -10.14
CA GLY A 407 19.89 8.30 -11.53
C GLY A 407 21.40 8.10 -11.65
N PHE A 408 22.18 8.57 -10.67
CA PHE A 408 23.62 8.29 -10.60
C PHE A 408 23.91 6.82 -10.24
N LEU A 409 23.28 6.32 -9.17
CA LEU A 409 23.46 4.95 -8.70
C LEU A 409 22.96 3.91 -9.71
N ALA A 410 21.94 4.26 -10.50
CA ALA A 410 21.42 3.45 -11.59
C ALA A 410 22.50 3.08 -12.62
N GLN A 411 23.41 4.01 -12.93
CA GLN A 411 24.54 3.79 -13.86
C GLN A 411 25.52 2.73 -13.36
N HIS A 412 25.48 2.44 -12.06
CA HIS A 412 26.31 1.46 -11.37
C HIS A 412 25.51 0.22 -10.95
N GLY A 413 24.31 0.04 -11.52
CA GLY A 413 23.46 -1.14 -11.31
C GLY A 413 22.70 -1.17 -9.99
N TRP A 414 22.57 -0.04 -9.30
CA TRP A 414 21.82 0.09 -8.05
C TRP A 414 20.42 0.66 -8.32
N ALA A 415 19.39 -0.09 -7.96
CA ALA A 415 18.00 0.33 -8.12
C ALA A 415 17.48 0.94 -6.81
N LEU A 416 16.80 2.09 -6.91
CA LEU A 416 16.06 2.66 -5.77
C LEU A 416 15.00 1.65 -5.31
N SER A 417 15.09 1.15 -4.08
CA SER A 417 14.15 0.17 -3.55
C SER A 417 13.10 0.83 -2.66
N LEU A 418 13.51 1.73 -1.77
CA LEU A 418 12.62 2.45 -0.86
C LEU A 418 13.11 3.89 -0.65
N CYS A 419 12.20 4.81 -0.36
CA CYS A 419 12.56 6.08 0.24
C CYS A 419 11.49 6.51 1.24
N ASN A 420 11.91 6.92 2.44
CA ASN A 420 10.96 7.36 3.47
C ASN A 420 11.38 8.72 4.00
N GLY A 421 10.40 9.59 4.08
CA GLY A 421 10.51 10.91 4.68
C GLY A 421 10.24 10.85 6.17
N GLY A 422 10.89 11.74 6.90
CA GLY A 422 10.56 12.02 8.28
C GLY A 422 10.93 13.45 8.64
N SER A 423 10.49 13.88 9.81
CA SER A 423 10.78 15.21 10.30
C SER A 423 11.06 15.24 11.80
N VAL A 424 11.80 16.25 12.22
CA VAL A 424 12.03 16.57 13.63
C VAL A 424 11.93 18.08 13.84
N VAL A 425 11.45 18.49 15.00
CA VAL A 425 11.45 19.89 15.43
C VAL A 425 12.28 19.98 16.71
N PRO A 426 13.55 20.42 16.65
CA PRO A 426 14.45 20.38 17.81
C PRO A 426 13.99 21.21 19.01
N SER A 427 13.20 22.26 18.78
CA SER A 427 12.74 23.19 19.82
C SER A 427 11.26 23.54 19.64
N PRO A 428 10.35 22.56 19.82
CA PRO A 428 8.95 22.71 19.43
C PRO A 428 8.24 23.82 20.23
N TYR A 429 8.59 24.03 21.49
CA TYR A 429 7.96 25.07 22.33
C TYR A 429 8.41 26.50 21.98
N THR A 430 9.64 26.68 21.50
CA THR A 430 10.21 28.00 21.21
C THR A 430 10.10 28.35 19.73
N TYR A 431 10.44 27.40 18.86
CA TYR A 431 10.48 27.53 17.41
C TYR A 431 9.75 26.36 16.74
N PRO A 432 8.42 26.26 16.92
CA PRO A 432 7.64 25.11 16.45
C PRO A 432 7.68 24.86 14.94
N ASN A 433 7.93 25.91 14.16
CA ASN A 433 7.97 25.85 12.70
C ASN A 433 9.39 25.61 12.14
N THR A 434 10.41 25.43 12.98
CA THR A 434 11.76 25.03 12.55
C THR A 434 11.80 23.52 12.34
N ILE A 435 11.19 23.09 11.23
CA ILE A 435 11.09 21.68 10.85
C ILE A 435 12.36 21.29 10.09
N LEU A 436 13.09 20.31 10.63
CA LEU A 436 14.19 19.65 9.93
C LEU A 436 13.65 18.38 9.28
N ARG A 437 13.87 18.25 7.98
CA ARG A 437 13.43 17.14 7.14
C ARG A 437 14.54 16.11 7.00
N GLU A 438 14.15 14.86 6.87
CA GLU A 438 15.05 13.73 6.69
C GLU A 438 14.48 12.80 5.62
N GLN A 439 15.35 12.26 4.77
CA GLN A 439 14.97 11.28 3.76
C GLN A 439 15.95 10.12 3.82
N GLN A 440 15.47 8.93 4.22
CA GLN A 440 16.24 7.70 4.11
C GLN A 440 15.97 7.07 2.75
N VAL A 441 16.99 6.98 1.91
CA VAL A 441 16.92 6.44 0.55
C VAL A 441 17.69 5.14 0.50
N LYS A 442 17.00 4.05 0.11
CA LYS A 442 17.55 2.70 0.10
C LYS A 442 17.66 2.19 -1.33
N PHE A 443 18.78 1.53 -1.60
CA PHE A 443 19.11 0.97 -2.89
C PHE A 443 19.38 -0.52 -2.75
N THR A 444 19.08 -1.26 -3.80
CA THR A 444 19.36 -2.69 -3.91
C THR A 444 20.08 -2.93 -5.23
N LYS A 445 21.15 -3.73 -5.23
CA LYS A 445 21.87 -4.08 -6.45
C LYS A 445 20.96 -4.89 -7.37
N SER A 446 20.58 -4.32 -8.50
CA SER A 446 19.71 -4.93 -9.51
C SER A 446 19.86 -4.16 -10.82
N PRO A 447 20.83 -4.52 -11.68
CA PRO A 447 21.13 -3.77 -12.91
C PRO A 447 19.93 -3.58 -13.85
N GLU A 448 19.08 -4.60 -13.96
CA GLU A 448 17.87 -4.55 -14.77
C GLU A 448 16.88 -3.49 -14.27
N LYS A 449 16.56 -3.52 -12.96
CA LYS A 449 15.64 -2.55 -12.35
C LYS A 449 16.24 -1.15 -12.28
N ALA A 450 17.57 -1.05 -12.17
CA ALA A 450 18.30 0.20 -12.09
C ALA A 450 18.19 1.03 -13.37
N ALA A 451 18.18 0.39 -14.54
CA ALA A 451 18.10 1.07 -15.83
C ALA A 451 16.73 1.70 -16.13
N ALA A 452 15.70 1.36 -15.36
CA ALA A 452 14.35 1.83 -15.57
C ALA A 452 14.14 3.28 -15.09
N PRO A 453 13.53 4.16 -15.91
CA PRO A 453 13.18 5.52 -15.50
C PRO A 453 12.32 5.57 -14.23
N LEU A 454 12.53 6.61 -13.43
CA LEU A 454 11.79 6.88 -12.20
C LEU A 454 11.01 8.18 -12.31
N LEU A 455 9.86 8.21 -11.66
CA LEU A 455 9.01 9.39 -11.52
C LEU A 455 8.53 9.47 -10.07
N LEU A 456 8.65 10.63 -9.46
CA LEU A 456 8.13 10.90 -8.13
C LEU A 456 6.93 11.85 -8.25
N VAL A 457 5.84 11.50 -7.58
CA VAL A 457 4.66 12.34 -7.42
C VAL A 457 4.40 12.52 -5.93
N GLU A 458 4.26 13.76 -5.47
CA GLU A 458 4.00 14.05 -4.06
C GLU A 458 2.71 14.87 -3.92
N PHE A 459 1.80 14.36 -3.11
CA PHE A 459 0.61 15.07 -2.68
C PHE A 459 0.88 15.76 -1.36
N ARG A 460 0.53 17.03 -1.22
CA ARG A 460 0.84 17.81 -0.02
C ARG A 460 -0.27 18.79 0.33
N THR A 461 -0.60 18.88 1.62
CA THR A 461 -1.38 20.01 2.17
C THR A 461 -0.45 21.05 2.79
N GLN A 462 -0.76 22.33 2.58
CA GLN A 462 -0.02 23.47 3.15
C GLN A 462 -0.99 24.37 3.92
N PRO A 463 -1.04 24.27 5.25
CA PRO A 463 -1.82 25.18 6.08
C PRO A 463 -1.38 26.63 5.87
N TYR A 464 -2.35 27.55 5.87
CA TYR A 464 -2.10 29.01 5.81
C TYR A 464 -3.00 29.83 6.75
N THR A 465 -4.08 29.25 7.29
CA THR A 465 -4.86 29.80 8.41
C THR A 465 -5.26 28.69 9.37
N ASP A 466 -5.53 29.04 10.63
CA ASP A 466 -5.95 28.12 11.69
C ASP A 466 -7.36 28.38 12.25
N ASP A 467 -7.96 29.55 11.96
CA ASP A 467 -9.35 29.86 12.36
C ASP A 467 -10.14 30.62 11.27
N PRO A 468 -11.04 29.94 10.52
CA PRO A 468 -11.11 28.49 10.42
C PRO A 468 -9.83 27.92 9.77
N PRO A 469 -9.47 26.66 10.05
CA PRO A 469 -8.30 26.03 9.47
C PRO A 469 -8.46 25.89 7.96
N LYS A 470 -7.47 26.36 7.20
CA LYS A 470 -7.42 26.22 5.74
C LYS A 470 -6.03 25.86 5.26
N TRP A 471 -5.99 25.16 4.13
CA TRP A 471 -4.77 24.71 3.48
C TRP A 471 -4.88 24.82 1.96
N HIS A 472 -3.73 24.92 1.31
CA HIS A 472 -3.60 24.70 -0.12
C HIS A 472 -3.25 23.23 -0.37
N SER A 473 -3.75 22.68 -1.47
CA SER A 473 -3.44 21.32 -1.89
C SER A 473 -2.56 21.34 -3.13
N TYR A 474 -1.39 20.71 -3.03
CA TYR A 474 -0.38 20.69 -4.07
C TYR A 474 -0.12 19.27 -4.55
N ILE A 475 0.20 19.17 -5.83
CA ILE A 475 0.72 17.96 -6.46
C ILE A 475 2.05 18.33 -7.12
N GLU A 476 3.13 17.75 -6.63
CA GLU A 476 4.48 17.96 -7.13
C GLU A 476 4.90 16.76 -7.97
N VAL A 477 5.47 17.00 -9.15
CA VAL A 477 5.99 15.93 -10.02
C VAL A 477 7.48 16.19 -10.26
N VAL A 478 8.28 15.16 -10.07
CA VAL A 478 9.74 15.19 -10.26
C VAL A 478 10.17 13.98 -11.08
N GLY A 479 10.97 14.19 -12.12
CA GLY A 479 11.45 13.13 -13.01
C GLY A 479 11.45 13.54 -14.48
N ALA A 480 11.73 12.58 -15.36
CA ALA A 480 11.71 12.81 -16.80
C ALA A 480 10.34 12.48 -17.41
N ASP A 481 9.97 13.16 -18.50
CA ASP A 481 8.77 12.88 -19.28
C ASP A 481 8.92 11.60 -20.13
N THR A 482 9.03 10.46 -19.46
CA THR A 482 9.15 9.16 -20.10
C THR A 482 7.78 8.67 -20.54
N GLY A 483 7.62 8.33 -21.82
CA GLY A 483 6.36 7.80 -22.34
C GLY A 483 5.20 8.80 -22.37
N GLY A 484 5.49 10.11 -22.34
CA GLY A 484 4.48 11.17 -22.32
C GLY A 484 3.69 11.24 -21.01
N VAL A 485 4.29 10.77 -19.90
CA VAL A 485 3.63 10.71 -18.59
C VAL A 485 3.18 12.08 -18.08
N PHE A 486 3.88 13.17 -18.44
CA PHE A 486 3.47 14.51 -18.00
C PHE A 486 2.12 14.93 -18.58
N ALA A 487 1.87 14.64 -19.86
CA ALA A 487 0.58 14.95 -20.48
C ALA A 487 -0.54 14.13 -19.84
N LYS A 488 -0.33 12.83 -19.60
CA LYS A 488 -1.34 11.96 -18.98
C LYS A 488 -1.64 12.34 -17.52
N LEU A 489 -0.61 12.74 -16.76
CA LEU A 489 -0.80 13.27 -15.42
C LEU A 489 -1.53 14.61 -15.44
N HIS A 490 -1.22 15.48 -16.40
CA HIS A 490 -1.95 16.72 -16.60
C HIS A 490 -3.45 16.46 -16.82
N ASP A 491 -3.79 15.53 -17.71
CA ASP A 491 -5.19 15.13 -17.98
C ASP A 491 -5.85 14.56 -16.72
N PHE A 492 -5.19 13.66 -15.99
CA PHE A 492 -5.72 13.13 -14.73
C PHE A 492 -6.02 14.25 -13.71
N ILE A 493 -5.07 15.15 -13.49
CA ILE A 493 -5.19 16.22 -12.49
C ILE A 493 -6.27 17.23 -12.90
N THR A 494 -6.29 17.65 -14.17
CA THR A 494 -7.23 18.66 -14.65
C THR A 494 -8.64 18.11 -14.83
N GLU A 495 -8.80 16.92 -15.39
CA GLU A 495 -10.12 16.34 -15.72
C GLU A 495 -10.76 15.60 -14.55
N SER A 496 -9.97 14.94 -13.68
CA SER A 496 -10.50 14.13 -12.57
C SER A 496 -10.44 14.86 -11.24
N MET A 497 -9.40 15.65 -10.97
CA MET A 497 -9.22 16.38 -9.70
C MET A 497 -9.60 17.86 -9.80
N ALA A 498 -9.98 18.35 -10.99
CA ALA A 498 -10.23 19.77 -11.26
C ALA A 498 -9.05 20.68 -10.84
N GLY A 499 -7.82 20.19 -10.96
CA GLY A 499 -6.61 20.94 -10.66
C GLY A 499 -6.13 21.78 -11.83
N TRP A 500 -5.13 22.61 -11.58
CA TRP A 500 -4.47 23.46 -12.58
C TRP A 500 -2.96 23.52 -12.34
N GLU A 501 -2.19 23.70 -13.42
CA GLU A 501 -0.74 23.83 -13.34
C GLU A 501 -0.34 25.21 -12.82
N VAL A 502 0.63 25.25 -11.91
CA VAL A 502 1.22 26.49 -11.38
C VAL A 502 2.38 26.91 -12.28
N THR A 503 2.29 28.13 -12.82
CA THR A 503 3.31 28.69 -13.72
C THR A 503 3.79 30.07 -13.25
N PRO A 504 5.11 30.37 -13.28
CA PRO A 504 6.21 29.47 -13.63
C PRO A 504 6.43 28.37 -12.58
N THR A 505 6.95 27.22 -13.02
CA THR A 505 7.22 26.08 -12.11
C THR A 505 8.36 26.42 -11.14
N PRO A 506 8.18 26.19 -9.83
CA PRO A 506 9.23 26.40 -8.85
C PRO A 506 10.44 25.47 -9.05
N PRO A 507 11.64 25.85 -8.58
CA PRO A 507 12.87 25.09 -8.85
C PRO A 507 12.97 23.72 -8.14
N HIS A 508 12.11 23.46 -7.15
CA HIS A 508 12.13 22.23 -6.35
C HIS A 508 11.46 21.03 -7.02
N CYS A 509 10.67 21.25 -8.08
CA CYS A 509 9.97 20.21 -8.84
C CYS A 509 10.05 20.48 -10.35
N ASP A 510 9.60 19.52 -11.16
CA ASP A 510 9.57 19.63 -12.63
C ASP A 510 8.18 20.04 -13.14
N LYS A 511 7.13 19.68 -12.40
CA LYS A 511 5.77 20.24 -12.51
C LYS A 511 5.17 20.48 -11.13
N LEU A 512 4.37 21.53 -11.01
CA LEU A 512 3.58 21.82 -9.83
C LEU A 512 2.14 22.06 -10.23
N TYR A 513 1.21 21.43 -9.53
CA TYR A 513 -0.21 21.66 -9.68
C TYR A 513 -0.83 22.07 -8.35
N GLN A 514 -1.91 22.82 -8.44
CA GLN A 514 -2.77 23.15 -7.31
C GLN A 514 -4.19 22.69 -7.61
N PHE A 515 -4.91 22.28 -6.57
CA PHE A 515 -6.33 21.94 -6.66
C PHE A 515 -7.02 22.13 -5.30
N ASN A 516 -8.34 21.97 -5.22
CA ASN A 516 -9.13 22.29 -4.01
C ASN A 516 -9.79 21.06 -3.36
N GLY A 517 -9.28 19.84 -3.61
CA GLY A 517 -9.99 18.61 -3.27
C GLY A 517 -9.41 17.79 -2.11
N PHE A 518 -8.27 18.17 -1.50
CA PHE A 518 -7.85 17.51 -0.25
C PHE A 518 -8.63 18.07 0.94
N GLU A 519 -9.23 17.16 1.70
CA GLU A 519 -10.01 17.43 2.89
C GLU A 519 -9.32 16.77 4.10
N LEU A 520 -9.34 17.45 5.24
CA LEU A 520 -8.88 16.96 6.53
C LEU A 520 -10.05 17.09 7.52
N HIS A 521 -10.20 16.13 8.42
CA HIS A 521 -11.17 16.19 9.53
C HIS A 521 -10.49 16.30 10.90
N ALA A 522 -11.17 16.97 11.81
CA ALA A 522 -10.80 16.99 13.23
C ALA A 522 -11.05 15.60 13.85
N SER A 523 -10.21 15.22 14.82
CA SER A 523 -10.35 13.96 15.55
C SER A 523 -10.95 14.11 16.95
N GLU A 524 -10.96 15.32 17.51
CA GLU A 524 -11.56 15.64 18.81
C GLU A 524 -11.85 17.16 18.89
N VAL A 525 -12.80 17.55 19.75
CA VAL A 525 -13.21 18.97 19.93
C VAL A 525 -12.74 19.59 21.24
N SER A 526 -11.84 18.91 21.97
CA SER A 526 -11.38 19.40 23.27
C SER A 526 -10.60 20.72 23.14
N GLU A 527 -10.57 21.53 24.20
CA GLU A 527 -9.73 22.72 24.23
C GLU A 527 -8.27 22.35 23.98
N GLN A 528 -7.82 21.23 24.55
CA GLN A 528 -6.50 20.62 24.34
C GLN A 528 -6.23 20.29 22.85
N ALA A 529 -7.24 19.89 22.08
CA ALA A 529 -7.11 19.68 20.63
C ALA A 529 -6.73 20.96 19.87
N ARG A 530 -7.18 22.13 20.30
CA ARG A 530 -6.76 23.42 19.70
C ARG A 530 -5.26 23.64 19.86
N TRP A 531 -4.72 23.29 21.03
CA TRP A 531 -3.29 23.39 21.36
C TRP A 531 -2.47 22.32 20.67
N GLU A 532 -2.96 21.08 20.64
CA GLU A 532 -2.14 19.94 20.24
C GLU A 532 -2.27 19.56 18.77
N GLY A 533 -3.27 20.07 18.06
CA GLY A 533 -3.53 19.78 16.65
C GLY A 533 -5.03 19.60 16.39
N CYS A 534 -5.68 20.56 15.74
CA CYS A 534 -7.13 20.50 15.57
C CYS A 534 -7.56 19.55 14.45
N MET A 535 -6.64 19.13 13.56
CA MET A 535 -6.88 18.29 12.39
C MET A 535 -5.97 17.04 12.37
N LYS A 536 -5.90 16.27 13.45
CA LYS A 536 -5.10 15.02 13.52
C LYS A 536 -5.82 13.80 12.93
N GLY A 537 -6.96 14.00 12.26
CA GLY A 537 -7.91 12.95 11.92
C GLY A 537 -7.83 12.45 10.47
N GLU A 538 -8.99 12.02 9.99
CA GLU A 538 -9.21 11.44 8.66
C GLU A 538 -8.85 12.43 7.55
N SER A 539 -8.43 11.91 6.41
CA SER A 539 -8.20 12.71 5.20
C SER A 539 -8.56 11.91 3.96
N ASN A 540 -8.94 12.61 2.89
CA ASN A 540 -9.22 11.95 1.61
C ASN A 540 -7.98 11.85 0.69
N ILE A 541 -6.79 12.24 1.18
CA ILE A 541 -5.55 12.19 0.39
C ILE A 541 -5.28 10.77 -0.12
N GLY A 542 -5.53 9.77 0.73
CA GLY A 542 -5.35 8.36 0.39
C GLY A 542 -6.32 7.85 -0.68
N GLN A 543 -7.54 8.40 -0.78
CA GLN A 543 -8.48 8.05 -1.86
C GLN A 543 -7.88 8.41 -3.22
N TRP A 544 -7.41 9.65 -3.35
CA TRP A 544 -6.79 10.15 -4.58
C TRP A 544 -5.48 9.44 -4.87
N THR A 545 -4.66 9.17 -3.85
CA THR A 545 -3.40 8.42 -4.02
C THR A 545 -3.66 7.03 -4.60
N MET A 546 -4.61 6.27 -4.05
CA MET A 546 -4.88 4.92 -4.57
C MET A 546 -5.41 4.96 -6.00
N ARG A 547 -6.27 5.92 -6.35
CA ARG A 547 -6.77 6.05 -7.73
C ARG A 547 -5.70 6.54 -8.70
N LEU A 548 -4.78 7.40 -8.26
CA LEU A 548 -3.60 7.76 -9.04
C LEU A 548 -2.73 6.52 -9.28
N CYS A 549 -2.46 5.70 -8.25
CA CYS A 549 -1.69 4.46 -8.40
C CYS A 549 -2.32 3.50 -9.40
N ASP A 550 -3.65 3.34 -9.35
CA ASP A 550 -4.41 2.53 -10.32
C ASP A 550 -4.29 3.09 -11.74
N TYR A 551 -4.48 4.42 -11.89
CA TYR A 551 -4.38 5.12 -13.17
C TYR A 551 -2.97 5.02 -13.79
N MET A 552 -1.93 5.17 -12.96
CA MET A 552 -0.53 5.05 -13.38
C MET A 552 -0.21 3.66 -13.93
N VAL A 553 -0.77 2.60 -13.33
CA VAL A 553 -0.56 1.23 -13.81
C VAL A 553 -1.33 0.97 -15.10
N ASP A 554 -2.61 1.37 -15.18
CA ASP A 554 -3.51 0.93 -16.25
C ASP A 554 -3.61 1.91 -17.44
N GLN A 555 -3.71 3.21 -17.17
CA GLN A 555 -4.01 4.23 -18.20
C GLN A 555 -2.74 4.92 -18.70
N VAL A 556 -1.79 5.18 -17.80
CA VAL A 556 -0.47 5.65 -18.20
C VAL A 556 0.30 4.54 -18.90
N CYS A 557 0.00 3.28 -18.56
CA CYS A 557 0.71 2.07 -18.97
C CYS A 557 2.20 2.16 -18.60
N GLU A 558 2.76 1.10 -18.03
CA GLU A 558 4.20 0.98 -17.75
C GLU A 558 4.70 1.58 -16.43
N TRP A 559 3.89 2.13 -15.52
CA TRP A 559 4.41 2.67 -14.26
C TRP A 559 3.98 1.85 -13.04
N ASP A 560 4.93 1.27 -12.32
CA ASP A 560 4.67 0.59 -11.06
C ASP A 560 5.03 1.43 -9.85
N LEU A 561 4.13 1.49 -8.89
CA LEU A 561 4.41 2.00 -7.56
C LEU A 561 5.49 1.15 -6.88
N ILE A 562 6.60 1.79 -6.49
CA ILE A 562 7.69 1.18 -5.72
C ILE A 562 7.79 1.76 -4.31
N VAL A 563 7.38 3.01 -4.11
CA VAL A 563 7.36 3.69 -2.81
C VAL A 563 6.03 4.41 -2.65
N CYS A 564 5.46 4.35 -1.46
CA CYS A 564 4.32 5.17 -1.06
C CYS A 564 4.48 5.53 0.43
N ASN A 565 5.19 6.62 0.68
CA ASN A 565 5.46 7.12 2.02
C ASN A 565 4.52 8.28 2.35
N SER A 566 4.08 8.38 3.59
CA SER A 566 3.34 9.52 4.09
C SER A 566 4.10 10.14 5.24
N ASP A 567 4.17 11.47 5.23
CA ASP A 567 4.72 12.22 6.35
C ASP A 567 3.64 13.12 6.93
N ASN A 568 3.73 13.31 8.24
CA ASN A 568 2.82 14.11 9.01
C ASN A 568 3.60 15.28 9.59
N LEU A 569 3.25 16.48 9.16
CA LEU A 569 3.92 17.71 9.55
C LEU A 569 2.93 18.59 10.30
N SER A 570 3.41 19.70 10.85
CA SER A 570 2.54 20.66 11.51
C SER A 570 2.98 22.09 11.23
N SER A 571 2.01 22.95 10.95
CA SER A 571 2.18 24.40 10.95
C SER A 571 1.56 24.97 12.23
N SER A 572 2.36 25.73 12.97
CA SER A 572 1.96 26.31 14.25
C SER A 572 1.72 27.82 14.10
N PHE A 573 0.51 28.27 14.42
CA PHE A 573 0.04 29.64 14.28
C PHE A 573 0.04 30.33 15.64
N GLN A 574 0.79 31.43 15.77
CA GLN A 574 0.95 32.11 17.04
C GLN A 574 -0.24 33.03 17.33
N HIS A 575 -0.75 32.94 18.55
CA HIS A 575 -1.76 33.84 19.10
C HIS A 575 -1.30 34.45 20.43
N GLY A 576 -1.93 35.56 20.82
CA GLY A 576 -1.59 36.29 22.03
C GLY A 576 -0.21 36.95 21.98
N SER A 577 0.22 37.51 23.12
CA SER A 577 1.54 38.13 23.28
C SER A 577 2.07 37.98 24.71
N GLY A 578 3.40 38.04 24.88
CA GLY A 578 4.04 37.87 26.20
C GLY A 578 3.66 36.54 26.86
N ASP A 579 3.26 36.59 28.13
CA ASP A 579 2.87 35.41 28.93
C ASP A 579 1.55 34.76 28.49
N SER A 580 0.76 35.44 27.66
CA SER A 580 -0.48 34.91 27.05
C SER A 580 -0.24 34.24 25.70
N LYS A 581 1.02 34.09 25.27
CA LYS A 581 1.37 33.53 23.97
C LYS A 581 0.99 32.06 23.89
N TYR A 582 0.30 31.70 22.82
CA TYR A 582 -0.03 30.32 22.49
C TYR A 582 0.12 30.00 21.01
N TYR A 583 0.09 28.70 20.69
CA TYR A 583 0.12 28.22 19.32
C TYR A 583 -1.04 27.28 19.06
N ASN A 584 -1.75 27.53 17.96
CA ASN A 584 -2.67 26.57 17.38
C ASN A 584 -1.93 25.75 16.32
N ASN A 585 -2.16 24.44 16.30
CA ASN A 585 -1.44 23.54 15.41
C ASN A 585 -2.37 22.96 14.35
N ILE A 586 -1.96 23.08 13.09
CA ILE A 586 -2.66 22.45 11.95
C ILE A 586 -1.72 21.40 11.37
N VAL A 587 -2.19 20.14 11.36
CA VAL A 587 -1.46 19.04 10.73
C VAL A 587 -1.49 19.23 9.21
N ALA A 588 -0.34 19.05 8.59
CA ALA A 588 -0.19 18.92 7.15
C ALA A 588 0.10 17.46 6.80
N ARG A 589 -0.46 16.99 5.70
CA ARG A 589 -0.30 15.63 5.17
C ARG A 589 0.55 15.70 3.91
N GLU A 590 1.56 14.84 3.85
CA GLU A 590 2.32 14.57 2.64
C GLU A 590 2.18 13.10 2.27
N MET A 591 2.08 12.80 0.97
CA MET A 591 2.09 11.46 0.44
C MET A 591 2.97 11.41 -0.81
N GLN A 592 4.17 10.87 -0.63
CA GLN A 592 5.19 10.73 -1.65
C GLN A 592 5.10 9.35 -2.29
N MET A 593 4.90 9.33 -3.60
CA MET A 593 4.83 8.14 -4.43
C MET A 593 6.01 8.14 -5.40
N VAL A 594 6.74 7.03 -5.46
CA VAL A 594 7.75 6.82 -6.52
C VAL A 594 7.29 5.69 -7.41
N PHE A 595 7.31 5.95 -8.70
CA PHE A 595 6.96 5.03 -9.76
C PHE A 595 8.20 4.65 -10.56
N ARG A 596 8.28 3.38 -10.96
CA ARG A 596 9.29 2.88 -11.89
C ARG A 596 8.63 2.51 -13.21
N HIS A 597 9.22 2.97 -14.30
CA HIS A 597 8.78 2.66 -15.65
C HIS A 597 9.13 1.21 -16.05
N ARG A 598 8.28 0.56 -16.84
CA ARG A 598 8.34 -0.84 -17.23
C ARG A 598 8.04 -0.99 -18.72
N ALA A 599 9.09 -1.06 -19.52
CA ALA A 599 8.96 -1.21 -20.98
C ALA A 599 8.14 -2.47 -21.36
N GLY A 600 7.03 -2.27 -22.10
CA GLY A 600 6.17 -3.32 -22.64
C GLY A 600 4.90 -3.64 -21.84
N GLY A 601 4.55 -2.81 -20.84
CA GLY A 601 3.26 -2.83 -20.14
C GLY A 601 2.93 -4.07 -19.30
N ARG A 602 1.73 -4.04 -18.68
CA ARG A 602 1.12 -5.18 -17.96
C ARG A 602 0.03 -5.82 -18.81
N ARG A 603 0.11 -7.13 -19.03
CA ARG A 603 -1.03 -7.96 -19.48
C ARG A 603 -1.69 -8.63 -18.28
N VAL A 604 -2.11 -7.85 -17.28
CA VAL A 604 -2.78 -8.42 -16.10
C VAL A 604 -4.27 -8.44 -16.33
N PHE A 605 -4.85 -9.64 -16.38
CA PHE A 605 -6.29 -9.85 -16.26
C PHE A 605 -6.60 -10.13 -14.80
N MET A 606 -7.35 -9.26 -14.14
CA MET A 606 -7.71 -9.50 -12.75
C MET A 606 -8.74 -10.63 -12.63
N ALA A 607 -8.39 -11.57 -11.76
CA ALA A 607 -9.12 -12.78 -11.45
C ALA A 607 -9.94 -12.60 -10.15
N THR A 608 -10.83 -11.62 -10.07
CA THR A 608 -11.71 -11.50 -8.90
C THR A 608 -13.16 -11.48 -9.34
N THR A 609 -13.66 -12.67 -9.68
CA THR A 609 -15.10 -12.92 -9.69
C THR A 609 -15.49 -13.29 -8.27
N GLU A 610 -16.49 -12.61 -7.71
CA GLU A 610 -17.09 -13.01 -6.44
C GLU A 610 -17.65 -14.43 -6.58
N VAL A 611 -17.10 -15.38 -5.82
CA VAL A 611 -17.51 -16.79 -5.89
C VAL A 611 -18.65 -17.04 -4.93
N LYS A 612 -19.84 -17.29 -5.47
CA LYS A 612 -21.04 -17.57 -4.68
C LYS A 612 -20.92 -18.89 -3.92
N GLU A 613 -21.44 -18.90 -2.69
CA GLU A 613 -21.61 -20.12 -1.90
C GLU A 613 -22.58 -21.11 -2.56
N LEU A 614 -22.41 -22.40 -2.25
CA LEU A 614 -23.31 -23.45 -2.75
C LEU A 614 -24.57 -23.57 -1.86
N GLY A 615 -24.49 -23.16 -0.59
CA GLY A 615 -25.58 -23.19 0.39
C GLY A 615 -25.93 -24.60 0.89
N ARG A 616 -25.20 -25.62 0.44
CA ARG A 616 -25.30 -27.03 0.88
C ARG A 616 -23.97 -27.75 0.67
N PRO A 617 -23.72 -28.89 1.35
CA PRO A 617 -22.55 -29.70 1.06
C PRO A 617 -22.52 -30.11 -0.43
N PRO A 618 -21.35 -30.03 -1.10
CA PRO A 618 -21.23 -30.50 -2.47
C PRO A 618 -21.33 -32.03 -2.52
N LEU A 619 -21.59 -32.60 -3.70
CA LEU A 619 -21.65 -34.05 -3.87
C LEU A 619 -20.28 -34.70 -3.68
N GLU A 620 -20.19 -35.65 -2.76
CA GLU A 620 -18.98 -36.45 -2.49
C GLU A 620 -17.72 -35.57 -2.35
N PRO A 621 -17.68 -34.63 -1.38
CA PRO A 621 -16.53 -33.75 -1.21
C PRO A 621 -15.28 -34.61 -0.94
N PRO A 622 -14.12 -34.24 -1.51
CA PRO A 622 -12.89 -34.98 -1.24
C PRO A 622 -12.53 -34.96 0.24
N SER A 623 -12.16 -36.12 0.78
CA SER A 623 -11.83 -36.27 2.21
C SER A 623 -10.58 -35.50 2.64
N TYR A 624 -9.76 -35.05 1.69
CA TYR A 624 -8.55 -34.26 1.93
C TYR A 624 -8.80 -32.75 1.89
N TRP A 625 -10.04 -32.30 1.66
CA TRP A 625 -10.40 -30.90 1.86
C TRP A 625 -10.26 -30.52 3.33
N THR A 626 -9.80 -29.30 3.56
CA THR A 626 -9.41 -28.80 4.88
C THR A 626 -10.31 -27.68 5.37
N GLU A 627 -10.93 -26.92 4.46
CA GLU A 627 -11.80 -25.81 4.78
C GLU A 627 -13.22 -26.29 5.08
N LYS A 628 -13.67 -26.14 6.34
CA LYS A 628 -14.98 -26.64 6.77
C LYS A 628 -16.12 -25.98 6.01
N GLY A 629 -16.02 -24.67 5.77
CA GLY A 629 -17.04 -23.95 5.02
C GLY A 629 -17.14 -24.37 3.55
N CYS A 630 -16.06 -24.90 2.96
CA CYS A 630 -16.14 -25.51 1.64
C CYS A 630 -16.78 -26.90 1.70
N ILE A 631 -16.49 -27.68 2.75
CA ILE A 631 -17.07 -29.02 2.93
C ILE A 631 -18.60 -28.94 3.15
N ASP A 632 -19.09 -27.94 3.88
CA ASP A 632 -20.54 -27.74 4.10
C ASP A 632 -21.21 -26.82 3.07
N GLY A 633 -20.42 -26.15 2.23
CA GLY A 633 -20.88 -25.28 1.14
C GLY A 633 -21.30 -23.87 1.55
N SER A 634 -21.02 -23.44 2.78
CA SER A 634 -21.19 -22.05 3.26
C SER A 634 -20.10 -21.08 2.76
N ILE A 635 -19.05 -21.59 2.12
CA ILE A 635 -18.01 -20.79 1.46
C ILE A 635 -17.92 -21.18 -0.01
N GLY A 636 -17.98 -20.20 -0.92
CA GLY A 636 -17.94 -20.42 -2.37
C GLY A 636 -16.63 -21.03 -2.89
N GLN A 637 -15.49 -20.65 -2.31
CA GLN A 637 -14.17 -21.20 -2.63
C GLN A 637 -13.16 -20.86 -1.54
N LYS A 638 -12.19 -21.76 -1.31
CA LYS A 638 -10.93 -21.46 -0.62
C LYS A 638 -9.75 -21.92 -1.47
N LEU A 639 -8.75 -21.06 -1.62
CA LEU A 639 -7.43 -21.43 -2.14
C LEU A 639 -6.52 -21.75 -0.96
N VAL A 640 -5.92 -22.94 -0.95
CA VAL A 640 -5.06 -23.40 0.15
C VAL A 640 -3.67 -23.78 -0.39
N PRO A 641 -2.57 -23.52 0.36
CA PRO A 641 -1.27 -24.07 0.02
C PRO A 641 -1.35 -25.58 -0.13
N GLY A 642 -0.71 -26.13 -1.17
CA GLY A 642 -0.52 -27.57 -1.26
C GLY A 642 0.44 -28.06 -0.18
N SER A 643 0.24 -29.29 0.29
CA SER A 643 1.15 -29.93 1.24
C SER A 643 2.52 -30.19 0.60
N SER A 644 3.55 -30.43 1.41
CA SER A 644 4.88 -30.84 0.91
C SER A 644 4.82 -32.11 0.06
N GLU A 645 3.90 -33.02 0.39
CA GLU A 645 3.64 -34.23 -0.38
C GLU A 645 2.99 -33.91 -1.74
N GLU A 646 1.98 -33.04 -1.76
CA GLU A 646 1.36 -32.60 -3.01
C GLU A 646 2.38 -31.89 -3.91
N LEU A 647 3.24 -31.03 -3.35
CA LEU A 647 4.30 -30.38 -4.12
C LEU A 647 5.28 -31.39 -4.72
N ALA A 648 5.65 -32.44 -3.97
CA ALA A 648 6.48 -33.53 -4.48
C ALA A 648 5.79 -34.26 -5.65
N TRP A 649 4.48 -34.51 -5.56
CA TRP A 649 3.70 -35.08 -6.66
C TRP A 649 3.68 -34.18 -7.91
N MET A 650 3.60 -32.86 -7.72
CA MET A 650 3.70 -31.89 -8.82
C MET A 650 5.08 -31.93 -9.47
N GLN A 651 6.16 -32.10 -8.70
CA GLN A 651 7.49 -32.31 -9.26
C GLN A 651 7.58 -33.63 -10.05
N GLU A 652 7.01 -34.72 -9.52
CA GLU A 652 7.02 -36.02 -10.20
C GLU A 652 6.27 -36.00 -11.53
N ILE A 653 5.08 -35.39 -11.59
CA ILE A 653 4.30 -35.32 -12.83
C ILE A 653 5.02 -34.44 -13.86
N LEU A 654 5.67 -33.35 -13.45
CA LEU A 654 6.46 -32.51 -14.35
C LEU A 654 7.67 -33.26 -14.92
N ASP A 655 8.44 -33.94 -14.08
CA ASP A 655 9.66 -34.66 -14.49
C ASP A 655 9.34 -35.89 -15.35
N LYS A 656 8.39 -36.73 -14.94
CA LYS A 656 8.10 -38.02 -15.61
C LYS A 656 7.26 -37.89 -16.87
N THR A 657 6.62 -36.73 -17.09
CA THR A 657 5.87 -36.45 -18.34
C THR A 657 6.59 -35.46 -19.27
N PHE A 658 7.82 -35.09 -18.92
CA PHE A 658 8.70 -34.32 -19.79
C PHE A 658 9.02 -35.11 -21.05
N LYS A 659 9.06 -34.41 -22.18
CA LYS A 659 9.50 -34.96 -23.46
C LYS A 659 10.34 -33.91 -24.18
N ASP A 660 11.53 -34.30 -24.64
CA ASP A 660 12.43 -33.43 -25.40
C ASP A 660 11.94 -33.26 -26.85
N LYS A 661 10.84 -32.50 -27.00
CA LYS A 661 10.19 -32.17 -28.27
C LYS A 661 9.59 -30.76 -28.19
N VAL A 662 9.59 -30.07 -29.32
CA VAL A 662 8.98 -28.74 -29.48
C VAL A 662 8.08 -28.77 -30.71
N THR A 663 6.95 -28.06 -30.66
CA THR A 663 6.06 -27.81 -31.79
C THR A 663 6.09 -26.35 -32.23
N ARG A 664 5.36 -26.04 -33.31
CA ARG A 664 5.13 -24.67 -33.78
C ARG A 664 4.53 -23.74 -32.71
N ASP A 665 3.85 -24.30 -31.71
CA ASP A 665 3.10 -23.50 -30.73
C ASP A 665 4.02 -22.80 -29.72
N ARG A 666 5.25 -23.28 -29.53
CA ARG A 666 6.25 -22.63 -28.67
C ARG A 666 6.70 -21.31 -29.32
N LYS A 667 6.63 -20.23 -28.54
CA LYS A 667 7.00 -18.87 -28.97
C LYS A 667 8.39 -18.43 -28.56
N ASP A 668 9.05 -19.17 -27.67
CA ASP A 668 10.43 -18.92 -27.23
C ASP A 668 11.42 -19.93 -27.81
N ASP A 669 12.66 -19.49 -28.06
CA ASP A 669 13.68 -20.31 -28.72
C ASP A 669 14.40 -21.28 -27.76
N GLN A 670 14.10 -21.28 -26.47
CA GLN A 670 14.81 -22.09 -25.46
C GLN A 670 13.90 -23.13 -24.78
N LEU A 671 14.03 -24.39 -25.21
CA LEU A 671 13.51 -25.52 -24.45
C LEU A 671 14.38 -25.77 -23.20
N ALA A 672 13.70 -25.86 -22.05
CA ALA A 672 14.26 -26.30 -20.78
C ALA A 672 14.47 -27.82 -20.77
N ASP A 673 15.46 -28.33 -20.04
CA ASP A 673 15.60 -29.79 -19.84
C ASP A 673 14.87 -30.27 -18.59
N ARG A 674 14.40 -29.35 -17.74
CA ARG A 674 13.60 -29.65 -16.55
C ARG A 674 12.69 -28.50 -16.14
N TYR A 675 11.55 -28.84 -15.55
CA TYR A 675 10.64 -27.90 -14.88
C TYR A 675 10.67 -28.15 -13.38
N LYS A 676 11.25 -27.22 -12.63
CA LYS A 676 11.33 -27.32 -11.16
C LYS A 676 10.10 -26.70 -10.54
N ALA A 677 9.22 -27.53 -9.99
CA ALA A 677 8.10 -27.10 -9.17
C ALA A 677 8.65 -26.31 -7.97
N VAL A 678 8.17 -25.08 -7.84
CA VAL A 678 8.50 -24.20 -6.71
C VAL A 678 7.39 -24.29 -5.68
N GLN A 679 6.13 -24.28 -6.14
CA GLN A 679 4.98 -24.25 -5.25
C GLN A 679 3.72 -24.78 -5.96
N CYS A 680 2.73 -25.23 -5.19
CA CYS A 680 1.38 -25.44 -5.68
C CYS A 680 0.32 -24.88 -4.73
N ILE A 681 -0.78 -24.39 -5.31
CA ILE A 681 -2.00 -23.98 -4.61
C ILE A 681 -3.10 -24.95 -5.01
N ARG A 682 -3.89 -25.43 -4.05
CA ARG A 682 -5.06 -26.27 -4.25
C ARG A 682 -6.34 -25.43 -4.14
N SER A 683 -7.28 -25.65 -5.05
CA SER A 683 -8.62 -25.06 -5.00
C SER A 683 -9.59 -26.02 -4.31
N GLU A 684 -10.21 -25.55 -3.23
CA GLU A 684 -11.38 -26.18 -2.59
C GLU A 684 -12.62 -25.38 -3.00
N HIS A 685 -13.29 -25.80 -4.08
CA HIS A 685 -14.38 -25.05 -4.67
C HIS A 685 -15.65 -25.91 -4.74
N PRO A 686 -16.61 -25.72 -3.81
CA PRO A 686 -17.83 -26.55 -3.73
C PRO A 686 -18.67 -26.50 -5.00
N GLY A 687 -18.91 -25.31 -5.55
CA GLY A 687 -19.71 -25.16 -6.78
C GLY A 687 -19.11 -25.85 -8.01
N LEU A 688 -17.79 -25.73 -8.24
CA LEU A 688 -17.12 -26.44 -9.35
C LEU A 688 -17.07 -27.94 -9.11
N TRP A 689 -16.75 -28.36 -7.88
CA TRP A 689 -16.69 -29.77 -7.51
C TRP A 689 -18.05 -30.44 -7.68
N ASP A 690 -19.14 -29.79 -7.27
CA ASP A 690 -20.49 -30.34 -7.37
C ASP A 690 -20.86 -30.63 -8.83
N ARG A 691 -20.59 -29.69 -9.74
CA ARG A 691 -20.78 -29.89 -11.20
C ARG A 691 -19.91 -31.02 -11.74
N PHE A 692 -18.64 -31.09 -11.30
CA PHE A 692 -17.72 -32.15 -11.67
C PHE A 692 -18.18 -33.53 -11.19
N ALA A 693 -18.61 -33.64 -9.94
CA ALA A 693 -19.08 -34.89 -9.34
C ALA A 693 -20.36 -35.40 -10.02
N GLN A 694 -21.30 -34.50 -10.38
CA GLN A 694 -22.48 -34.86 -11.17
C GLN A 694 -22.09 -35.45 -12.53
N ARG A 695 -21.18 -34.79 -13.26
CA ARG A 695 -20.70 -35.27 -14.58
C ARG A 695 -19.96 -36.60 -14.45
N ARG A 696 -19.10 -36.73 -13.45
CA ARG A 696 -18.37 -37.97 -13.13
C ARG A 696 -19.33 -39.15 -12.93
N ARG A 697 -20.39 -38.94 -12.16
CA ARG A 697 -21.40 -39.97 -11.89
C ARG A 697 -22.15 -40.37 -13.16
N LEU A 698 -22.60 -39.40 -13.95
CA LEU A 698 -23.29 -39.66 -15.22
C LEU A 698 -22.43 -40.48 -16.19
N VAL A 699 -21.14 -40.13 -16.32
CA VAL A 699 -20.21 -40.86 -17.18
C VAL A 699 -19.93 -42.27 -16.63
N ALA A 700 -19.76 -42.42 -15.31
CA ALA A 700 -19.58 -43.74 -14.70
C ALA A 700 -20.77 -44.66 -14.98
N GLU A 701 -22.00 -44.16 -14.80
CA GLU A 701 -23.23 -44.90 -15.09
C GLU A 701 -23.33 -45.27 -16.58
N THR A 702 -22.98 -44.34 -17.47
CA THR A 702 -22.96 -44.57 -18.93
C THR A 702 -21.95 -45.66 -19.31
N CYS A 703 -20.72 -45.59 -18.79
CA CYS A 703 -19.68 -46.57 -19.06
C CYS A 703 -20.04 -47.96 -18.50
N GLN A 704 -20.64 -48.03 -17.30
CA GLN A 704 -21.09 -49.29 -16.71
C GLN A 704 -22.23 -49.93 -17.49
N SER A 705 -23.11 -49.13 -18.10
CA SER A 705 -24.22 -49.62 -18.93
C SER A 705 -23.79 -50.18 -20.29
N SER A 706 -22.55 -49.94 -20.71
CA SER A 706 -22.02 -50.36 -22.02
C SER A 706 -20.81 -51.30 -21.86
N PRO A 707 -20.97 -52.61 -22.13
CA PRO A 707 -19.90 -53.61 -21.95
C PRO A 707 -18.62 -53.35 -22.77
N LYS A 708 -18.71 -52.49 -23.79
CA LYS A 708 -17.58 -52.10 -24.66
C LYS A 708 -16.98 -50.74 -24.33
N ALA A 709 -17.48 -50.04 -23.30
CA ALA A 709 -16.99 -48.70 -22.97
C ALA A 709 -15.49 -48.68 -22.67
N SER A 710 -14.99 -49.71 -21.97
CA SER A 710 -13.57 -49.86 -21.64
C SER A 710 -12.66 -50.00 -22.85
N ASP A 711 -13.17 -50.47 -24.00
CA ASP A 711 -12.39 -50.58 -25.25
C ASP A 711 -11.97 -49.20 -25.78
N PHE A 712 -12.66 -48.14 -25.35
CA PHE A 712 -12.39 -46.76 -25.72
C PHE A 712 -11.67 -45.97 -24.61
N PHE A 713 -11.26 -46.64 -23.54
CA PHE A 713 -10.50 -45.99 -22.46
C PHE A 713 -9.05 -45.83 -22.90
N VAL A 714 -8.54 -44.61 -22.75
CA VAL A 714 -7.13 -44.30 -22.91
C VAL A 714 -6.53 -44.05 -21.55
N THR A 715 -5.29 -44.51 -21.35
CA THR A 715 -4.52 -44.26 -20.13
C THR A 715 -3.53 -43.12 -20.40
N PRO A 716 -3.72 -41.94 -19.77
CA PRO A 716 -2.75 -40.88 -19.86
C PRO A 716 -1.45 -41.22 -19.11
N LYS A 717 -0.32 -40.68 -19.58
CA LYS A 717 1.00 -40.88 -18.97
C LYS A 717 1.09 -40.33 -17.54
N THR A 718 0.27 -39.33 -17.23
CA THR A 718 0.17 -38.71 -15.91
C THR A 718 -0.27 -39.69 -14.81
N LEU A 719 -1.09 -40.69 -15.12
CA LEU A 719 -1.51 -41.72 -14.14
C LEU A 719 -0.31 -42.56 -13.68
N ASN A 720 0.56 -42.94 -14.61
CA ASN A 720 1.78 -43.69 -14.27
C ASN A 720 2.89 -42.81 -13.69
N ALA A 721 2.81 -41.50 -13.90
CA ALA A 721 3.82 -40.55 -13.42
C ALA A 721 3.76 -40.40 -11.90
N CYS A 722 2.58 -40.26 -11.31
CA CYS A 722 2.44 -40.00 -9.87
C CYS A 722 1.35 -40.89 -9.24
N GLN A 723 1.79 -41.82 -8.38
CA GLN A 723 0.89 -42.75 -7.70
C GLN A 723 -0.10 -42.04 -6.77
N GLY A 724 0.31 -40.97 -6.09
CA GLY A 724 -0.56 -40.22 -5.19
C GLY A 724 -1.74 -39.55 -5.91
N LEU A 725 -1.51 -39.03 -7.12
CA LEU A 725 -2.55 -38.47 -7.98
C LEU A 725 -3.44 -39.56 -8.60
N ASP A 726 -2.86 -40.69 -9.02
CA ASP A 726 -3.63 -41.84 -9.53
C ASP A 726 -4.61 -42.40 -8.49
N GLN A 727 -4.14 -42.58 -7.24
CA GLN A 727 -4.98 -43.03 -6.14
C GLN A 727 -6.18 -42.11 -5.90
N ARG A 728 -6.05 -40.80 -6.17
CA ARG A 728 -7.17 -39.87 -6.06
C ARG A 728 -8.22 -40.04 -7.16
N CYS A 729 -7.89 -40.64 -8.29
CA CYS A 729 -8.81 -40.90 -9.40
C CYS A 729 -9.60 -42.21 -9.22
N SER A 730 -9.17 -43.08 -8.29
CA SER A 730 -9.73 -44.41 -8.09
C SER A 730 -10.54 -44.51 -6.80
N ASP A 731 -11.74 -45.09 -6.89
CA ASP A 731 -12.50 -45.57 -5.74
C ASP A 731 -11.94 -46.91 -5.26
N ARG A 732 -11.97 -47.13 -3.93
CA ARG A 732 -11.43 -48.36 -3.32
C ARG A 732 -12.16 -49.62 -3.76
N SER A 733 -13.44 -49.53 -4.10
CA SER A 733 -14.31 -50.66 -4.43
C SER A 733 -14.62 -50.76 -5.92
N LEU A 734 -14.78 -49.62 -6.60
CA LEU A 734 -15.19 -49.54 -8.00
C LEU A 734 -14.03 -49.28 -8.96
N GLY A 735 -12.81 -49.04 -8.45
CA GLY A 735 -11.68 -48.63 -9.28
C GLY A 735 -11.94 -47.26 -9.92
N ASN A 736 -11.71 -47.13 -11.23
CA ASN A 736 -11.88 -45.86 -11.95
C ASN A 736 -12.99 -45.94 -13.02
N PRO A 737 -14.27 -46.04 -12.63
CA PRO A 737 -15.38 -46.36 -13.54
C PRO A 737 -15.70 -45.25 -14.56
N SER A 738 -15.26 -44.03 -14.31
CA SER A 738 -15.43 -42.87 -15.21
C SER A 738 -14.15 -42.53 -15.99
N ASN A 739 -13.12 -43.37 -15.90
CA ASN A 739 -11.80 -43.14 -16.51
C ASN A 739 -11.26 -41.73 -16.19
N GLN A 740 -11.22 -41.37 -14.91
CA GLN A 740 -10.64 -40.10 -14.47
C GLN A 740 -9.12 -40.10 -14.59
N ALA A 741 -8.55 -38.95 -14.90
CA ALA A 741 -7.10 -38.73 -14.82
C ALA A 741 -6.77 -37.28 -14.49
N TYR A 742 -5.53 -37.03 -14.08
CA TYR A 742 -5.00 -35.68 -14.04
C TYR A 742 -4.36 -35.31 -15.37
N LEU A 743 -4.62 -34.10 -15.85
CA LEU A 743 -4.02 -33.55 -17.06
C LEU A 743 -3.55 -32.12 -16.80
N LEU A 744 -2.70 -31.61 -17.68
CA LEU A 744 -1.96 -30.37 -17.51
C LEU A 744 -2.48 -29.28 -18.46
N HIS A 745 -2.52 -28.03 -17.99
CA HIS A 745 -2.82 -26.86 -18.83
C HIS A 745 -1.87 -25.71 -18.50
N GLY A 746 -0.98 -25.37 -19.43
CA GLY A 746 -0.06 -24.25 -19.24
C GLY A 746 -0.75 -22.91 -19.47
N THR A 747 -0.42 -21.94 -18.63
CA THR A 747 -0.93 -20.57 -18.70
C THR A 747 0.00 -19.63 -17.92
N ASN A 748 -0.40 -18.40 -17.64
CA ASN A 748 0.31 -17.52 -16.72
C ASN A 748 -0.21 -17.61 -15.27
N PRO A 749 0.60 -17.27 -14.25
CA PRO A 749 0.21 -17.38 -12.85
C PRO A 749 -1.13 -16.72 -12.51
N THR A 750 -1.37 -15.51 -13.00
CA THR A 750 -2.64 -14.80 -12.80
C THR A 750 -3.84 -15.55 -13.40
N SER A 751 -3.71 -16.03 -14.64
CA SER A 751 -4.78 -16.75 -15.36
C SER A 751 -5.03 -18.13 -14.74
N ALA A 752 -3.99 -18.81 -14.25
CA ALA A 752 -4.14 -20.08 -13.55
C ALA A 752 -5.13 -19.94 -12.39
N VAL A 753 -4.99 -18.90 -11.58
CA VAL A 753 -5.87 -18.70 -10.43
C VAL A 753 -7.25 -18.17 -10.80
N ALA A 754 -7.36 -17.37 -11.87
CA ALA A 754 -8.66 -17.06 -12.46
C ALA A 754 -9.45 -18.33 -12.81
N ILE A 755 -8.77 -19.30 -13.42
CA ILE A 755 -9.37 -20.59 -13.79
C ILE A 755 -9.71 -21.41 -12.54
N LEU A 756 -8.90 -21.37 -11.47
CA LEU A 756 -9.26 -22.03 -10.21
C LEU A 756 -10.58 -21.51 -9.62
N SER A 757 -10.88 -20.21 -9.80
CA SER A 757 -12.07 -19.54 -9.25
C SER A 757 -13.30 -19.57 -10.16
N SER A 758 -13.11 -19.49 -11.48
CA SER A 758 -14.22 -19.35 -12.43
C SER A 758 -14.33 -20.49 -13.44
N SER A 759 -13.44 -21.49 -13.33
CA SER A 759 -13.29 -22.60 -14.28
C SER A 759 -12.92 -22.13 -15.69
N PHE A 760 -12.88 -23.06 -16.64
CA PHE A 760 -12.58 -22.77 -18.03
C PHE A 760 -13.82 -22.20 -18.75
N THR A 761 -13.66 -21.10 -19.47
CA THR A 761 -14.76 -20.57 -20.31
C THR A 761 -14.69 -21.16 -21.72
N VAL A 762 -15.52 -22.17 -22.02
CA VAL A 762 -15.55 -22.84 -23.34
C VAL A 762 -15.83 -21.85 -24.49
N ASN A 763 -16.63 -20.79 -24.25
CA ASN A 763 -16.92 -19.74 -25.25
C ASN A 763 -15.71 -18.88 -25.63
N LEU A 764 -14.58 -18.99 -24.91
CA LEU A 764 -13.32 -18.31 -25.23
C LEU A 764 -12.30 -19.25 -25.90
N ALA A 765 -12.65 -20.53 -26.10
CA ALA A 765 -11.80 -21.50 -26.78
C ALA A 765 -11.39 -21.01 -28.18
N GLY A 766 -10.10 -21.09 -28.50
CA GLY A 766 -9.55 -20.69 -29.80
C GLY A 766 -9.11 -19.22 -29.95
N LYS A 767 -9.33 -18.35 -28.95
CA LYS A 767 -8.90 -16.93 -29.02
C LYS A 767 -7.39 -16.72 -28.78
N SER A 768 -6.72 -17.66 -28.12
CA SER A 768 -5.32 -17.52 -27.66
C SER A 768 -4.34 -18.55 -28.26
N ALA A 769 -4.86 -19.65 -28.83
CA ALA A 769 -4.13 -20.79 -29.38
C ALA A 769 -4.99 -21.53 -30.42
N GLY A 770 -4.36 -22.33 -31.29
CA GLY A 770 -5.04 -22.99 -32.42
C GLY A 770 -6.12 -24.02 -32.01
N THR A 771 -7.17 -24.15 -32.82
CA THR A 771 -8.31 -25.05 -32.60
C THR A 771 -8.21 -26.34 -33.44
N MET A 772 -7.06 -27.04 -33.38
CA MET A 772 -6.75 -28.15 -34.30
C MET A 772 -7.80 -29.28 -34.29
N PHE A 773 -8.45 -29.51 -33.15
CA PHE A 773 -9.45 -30.56 -32.94
C PHE A 773 -10.84 -30.00 -32.54
N GLY A 774 -11.10 -28.72 -32.85
CA GLY A 774 -12.34 -28.01 -32.49
C GLY A 774 -12.14 -26.96 -31.38
N ALA A 775 -13.18 -26.16 -31.14
CA ALA A 775 -13.18 -25.09 -30.14
C ALA A 775 -13.59 -25.61 -28.75
N GLY A 776 -12.63 -26.23 -28.05
CA GLY A 776 -12.81 -26.76 -26.70
C GLY A 776 -11.68 -26.37 -25.75
N VAL A 777 -11.70 -26.92 -24.53
CA VAL A 777 -10.62 -26.79 -23.55
C VAL A 777 -9.57 -27.86 -23.83
N TYR A 778 -8.32 -27.43 -24.06
CA TYR A 778 -7.19 -28.32 -24.36
C TYR A 778 -6.38 -28.58 -23.08
N LEU A 779 -6.24 -29.85 -22.75
CA LEU A 779 -5.33 -30.33 -21.71
C LEU A 779 -4.29 -31.28 -22.33
N ALA A 780 -3.12 -31.40 -21.71
CA ALA A 780 -2.03 -32.26 -22.17
C ALA A 780 -1.63 -33.24 -21.07
N GLU A 781 -1.16 -34.43 -21.47
CA GLU A 781 -0.52 -35.36 -20.54
C GLU A 781 0.99 -35.12 -20.38
N SER A 782 1.58 -34.26 -21.22
CA SER A 782 3.00 -33.93 -21.20
C SER A 782 3.23 -32.54 -20.63
N SER A 783 4.13 -32.44 -19.66
CA SER A 783 4.55 -31.17 -19.09
C SER A 783 5.18 -30.25 -20.13
N THR A 784 5.95 -30.80 -21.09
CA THR A 784 6.54 -30.00 -22.18
C THR A 784 5.49 -29.37 -23.07
N LYS A 785 4.40 -30.08 -23.40
CA LYS A 785 3.32 -29.51 -24.22
C LYS A 785 2.54 -28.44 -23.46
N ALA A 786 2.28 -28.67 -22.18
CA ALA A 786 1.66 -27.64 -21.35
C ALA A 786 2.56 -26.38 -21.28
N ASP A 787 3.87 -26.54 -21.08
CA ASP A 787 4.83 -25.43 -21.02
C ASP A 787 4.88 -24.57 -22.30
N GLU A 788 4.56 -25.12 -23.48
CA GLU A 788 4.47 -24.31 -24.73
C GLU A 788 3.41 -23.20 -24.65
N TYR A 789 2.40 -23.38 -23.79
CA TYR A 789 1.35 -22.40 -23.53
C TYR A 789 1.55 -21.62 -22.22
N ALA A 790 2.53 -22.01 -21.40
CA ALA A 790 2.84 -21.31 -20.17
C ALA A 790 3.65 -20.04 -20.44
N SER A 791 3.35 -18.99 -19.68
CA SER A 791 4.16 -17.78 -19.64
C SER A 791 4.27 -17.29 -18.20
N ASP A 792 5.18 -16.37 -17.93
CA ASP A 792 5.22 -15.65 -16.66
C ASP A 792 4.26 -14.45 -16.68
N ASP A 793 4.07 -13.84 -15.50
CA ASP A 793 3.36 -12.56 -15.35
C ASP A 793 4.35 -11.40 -15.53
N MET A 794 4.66 -11.10 -16.78
CA MET A 794 5.68 -10.13 -17.20
C MET A 794 5.84 -8.87 -16.32
N GLY A 795 7.08 -8.57 -15.92
CA GLY A 795 7.56 -7.33 -15.30
C GLY A 795 7.36 -7.21 -13.79
N GLY A 796 7.06 -8.30 -13.09
CA GLY A 796 6.78 -8.33 -11.65
C GLY A 796 7.92 -8.86 -10.78
N GLU A 797 7.68 -8.95 -9.47
CA GLU A 797 8.59 -9.64 -8.53
C GLU A 797 8.69 -11.16 -8.80
N TYR A 798 7.81 -11.68 -9.66
CA TYR A 798 7.68 -13.09 -10.00
C TYR A 798 8.16 -13.41 -11.43
N ASP A 799 8.95 -12.53 -12.05
CA ASP A 799 9.48 -12.75 -13.40
C ASP A 799 10.28 -14.07 -13.49
N GLY A 800 10.10 -14.78 -14.61
CA GLY A 800 10.67 -16.13 -14.80
C GLY A 800 9.97 -17.26 -14.05
N LEU A 801 8.83 -17.00 -13.42
CA LEU A 801 7.98 -18.01 -12.80
C LEU A 801 6.76 -18.32 -13.70
N TYR A 802 6.66 -19.56 -14.13
CA TYR A 802 5.62 -20.05 -15.04
C TYR A 802 4.53 -20.78 -14.27
N ALA A 803 3.35 -20.93 -14.86
CA ALA A 803 2.25 -21.67 -14.25
C ALA A 803 1.70 -22.80 -15.14
N VAL A 804 1.34 -23.89 -14.49
CA VAL A 804 0.57 -24.98 -15.09
C VAL A 804 -0.54 -25.39 -14.13
N LEU A 805 -1.74 -25.56 -14.65
CA LEU A 805 -2.83 -26.16 -13.91
C LEU A 805 -2.73 -27.68 -13.97
N VAL A 806 -2.99 -28.34 -12.85
CA VAL A 806 -3.15 -29.79 -12.77
C VAL A 806 -4.63 -30.05 -12.52
N CYS A 807 -5.32 -30.42 -13.58
CA CYS A 807 -6.76 -30.56 -13.63
C CYS A 807 -7.17 -32.02 -13.52
N ARG A 808 -8.13 -32.32 -12.66
CA ARG A 808 -8.80 -33.61 -12.64
C ARG A 808 -9.86 -33.64 -13.74
N ALA A 809 -9.76 -34.59 -14.65
CA ALA A 809 -10.62 -34.69 -15.82
C ALA A 809 -11.35 -36.04 -15.86
N VAL A 810 -12.62 -36.03 -16.26
CA VAL A 810 -13.43 -37.22 -16.55
C VAL A 810 -13.25 -37.56 -18.02
N LEU A 811 -12.52 -38.64 -18.34
CA LEU A 811 -12.23 -38.99 -19.73
C LEU A 811 -13.29 -39.88 -20.36
N GLY A 812 -13.91 -40.79 -19.60
CA GLY A 812 -14.85 -41.78 -20.14
C GLY A 812 -14.31 -42.49 -21.38
N ARG A 813 -15.16 -42.61 -22.41
CA ARG A 813 -14.85 -43.10 -23.75
C ARG A 813 -14.20 -41.99 -24.56
N SER A 814 -13.06 -42.29 -25.16
CA SER A 814 -12.24 -41.33 -25.90
C SER A 814 -12.45 -41.46 -27.39
N TYR A 815 -12.70 -40.35 -28.08
CA TYR A 815 -12.67 -40.32 -29.55
C TYR A 815 -11.26 -40.01 -30.03
N VAL A 816 -10.51 -41.03 -30.44
CA VAL A 816 -9.10 -40.90 -30.83
C VAL A 816 -8.97 -40.52 -32.30
N VAL A 817 -8.25 -39.43 -32.58
CA VAL A 817 -8.03 -38.90 -33.93
C VAL A 817 -6.57 -38.51 -34.14
N GLU A 818 -6.05 -38.73 -35.34
CA GLU A 818 -4.65 -38.40 -35.71
C GLU A 818 -4.56 -37.12 -36.57
N ASN A 819 -5.65 -36.78 -37.26
CA ASN A 819 -5.75 -35.67 -38.21
C ASN A 819 -6.56 -34.52 -37.61
N ALA A 820 -6.20 -33.29 -37.99
CA ALA A 820 -6.94 -32.09 -37.61
C ALA A 820 -8.37 -32.11 -38.17
N GLY A 821 -9.31 -31.50 -37.45
CA GLY A 821 -10.73 -31.42 -37.81
C GLY A 821 -11.57 -30.91 -36.65
N ASP A 822 -12.84 -30.59 -36.89
CA ASP A 822 -13.78 -30.33 -35.80
C ASP A 822 -14.54 -31.61 -35.47
N PHE A 823 -14.36 -32.09 -34.24
CA PHE A 823 -14.99 -33.32 -33.75
C PHE A 823 -15.91 -33.05 -32.56
N SER A 824 -16.27 -31.79 -32.31
CA SER A 824 -17.11 -31.36 -31.19
C SER A 824 -18.45 -32.12 -31.14
N GLU A 825 -19.09 -32.35 -32.29
CA GLU A 825 -20.37 -33.08 -32.38
C GLU A 825 -20.28 -34.50 -31.80
N LYS A 826 -19.14 -35.18 -31.90
CA LYS A 826 -18.95 -36.52 -31.31
C LYS A 826 -19.07 -36.51 -29.79
N VAL A 827 -18.71 -35.40 -29.17
CA VAL A 827 -18.81 -35.23 -27.71
C VAL A 827 -20.18 -34.68 -27.33
N LEU A 828 -20.63 -33.64 -28.03
CA LEU A 828 -21.89 -32.95 -27.72
C LEU A 828 -23.14 -33.85 -27.95
N ASN A 829 -23.07 -34.80 -28.88
CA ASN A 829 -24.13 -35.80 -29.09
C ASN A 829 -24.09 -36.95 -28.07
N GLY A 830 -23.04 -37.05 -27.24
CA GLY A 830 -22.90 -38.09 -26.23
C GLY A 830 -22.32 -39.42 -26.73
N ASP A 831 -21.79 -39.47 -27.97
CA ASP A 831 -21.10 -40.68 -28.49
C ASP A 831 -19.83 -40.97 -27.66
N PHE A 832 -19.11 -39.90 -27.29
CA PHE A 832 -17.86 -39.93 -26.53
C PHE A 832 -17.83 -38.80 -25.50
N GLU A 833 -16.92 -38.88 -24.54
CA GLU A 833 -16.81 -37.88 -23.46
C GLU A 833 -15.79 -36.79 -23.75
N HIS A 834 -14.80 -37.06 -24.61
CA HIS A 834 -13.80 -36.10 -25.09
C HIS A 834 -13.15 -36.56 -26.41
N VAL A 835 -12.38 -35.67 -27.03
CA VAL A 835 -11.55 -35.96 -28.21
C VAL A 835 -10.08 -36.08 -27.79
N LEU A 836 -9.40 -37.14 -28.23
CA LEU A 836 -7.96 -37.32 -28.06
C LEU A 836 -7.26 -37.10 -29.40
N GLY A 837 -6.54 -36.00 -29.53
CA GLY A 837 -5.64 -35.75 -30.65
C GLY A 837 -4.31 -36.48 -30.47
N ASP A 838 -4.14 -37.64 -31.11
CA ASP A 838 -2.93 -38.47 -31.00
C ASP A 838 -1.86 -38.08 -32.04
N ARG A 839 -1.29 -36.88 -31.86
CA ARG A 839 -0.19 -36.39 -32.71
C ARG A 839 1.15 -37.03 -32.35
N GLU A 840 1.22 -37.75 -31.23
CA GLU A 840 2.36 -38.61 -30.91
C GLU A 840 2.44 -39.79 -31.88
N LYS A 841 1.33 -40.49 -32.14
CA LYS A 841 1.26 -41.54 -33.15
C LYS A 841 1.38 -40.99 -34.57
N ALA A 842 0.73 -39.87 -34.86
CA ALA A 842 0.70 -39.32 -36.22
C ALA A 842 2.05 -38.76 -36.68
N VAL A 843 2.75 -38.00 -35.83
CA VAL A 843 3.97 -37.25 -36.20
C VAL A 843 5.04 -37.23 -35.10
N GLY A 844 4.94 -38.06 -34.07
CA GLY A 844 5.94 -38.18 -33.01
C GLY A 844 5.93 -37.05 -31.96
N THR A 845 4.88 -36.22 -31.93
CA THR A 845 4.75 -35.07 -31.01
C THR A 845 4.00 -35.43 -29.72
N PHE A 846 2.85 -34.80 -29.45
CA PHE A 846 2.15 -34.86 -28.17
C PHE A 846 0.72 -35.37 -28.34
N ARG A 847 0.14 -35.92 -27.26
CA ARG A 847 -1.30 -36.20 -27.17
C ARG A 847 -1.99 -35.06 -26.44
N GLU A 848 -3.07 -34.55 -27.02
CA GLU A 848 -3.88 -33.47 -26.46
C GLU A 848 -5.33 -33.93 -26.27
N PHE A 849 -5.92 -33.58 -25.13
CA PHE A 849 -7.26 -33.99 -24.72
C PHE A 849 -8.17 -32.77 -24.77
N VAL A 850 -9.22 -32.84 -25.59
CA VAL A 850 -10.10 -31.71 -25.87
C VAL A 850 -11.49 -31.96 -25.32
N PHE A 851 -11.92 -31.07 -24.43
CA PHE A 851 -13.19 -31.16 -23.71
C PHE A 851 -14.15 -30.06 -24.16
N PHE A 852 -15.41 -30.42 -24.32
CA PHE A 852 -16.50 -29.51 -24.73
C PHE A 852 -17.53 -29.30 -23.62
N HIS A 853 -17.48 -30.11 -22.57
CA HIS A 853 -18.24 -29.92 -21.34
C HIS A 853 -17.30 -29.44 -20.23
N GLU A 854 -17.49 -28.21 -19.78
CA GLU A 854 -16.72 -27.62 -18.68
C GLU A 854 -16.77 -28.50 -17.41
N ALA A 855 -17.93 -29.06 -17.10
CA ALA A 855 -18.13 -29.93 -15.94
C ALA A 855 -17.33 -31.25 -16.00
N SER A 856 -16.70 -31.60 -17.14
CA SER A 856 -15.77 -32.73 -17.20
C SER A 856 -14.41 -32.43 -16.56
N ILE A 857 -14.14 -31.17 -16.21
CA ILE A 857 -12.84 -30.72 -15.69
C ILE A 857 -13.03 -30.05 -14.33
N TYR A 858 -12.23 -30.45 -13.35
CA TYR A 858 -12.04 -29.74 -12.10
C TYR A 858 -10.59 -29.25 -12.02
N PRO A 859 -10.34 -27.94 -12.15
CA PRO A 859 -9.00 -27.39 -11.98
C PRO A 859 -8.63 -27.43 -10.49
N GLU A 860 -7.89 -28.47 -10.09
CA GLU A 860 -7.62 -28.79 -8.68
C GLU A 860 -6.41 -28.04 -8.14
N TYR A 861 -5.34 -27.91 -8.95
CA TYR A 861 -4.13 -27.21 -8.55
C TYR A 861 -3.65 -26.19 -9.59
N ALA A 862 -3.03 -25.12 -9.10
CA ALA A 862 -2.09 -24.30 -9.87
C ALA A 862 -0.67 -24.58 -9.35
N VAL A 863 0.22 -24.99 -10.24
CA VAL A 863 1.63 -25.27 -9.95
C VAL A 863 2.47 -24.18 -10.58
N PHE A 864 3.31 -23.56 -9.76
CA PHE A 864 4.26 -22.56 -10.18
C PHE A 864 5.65 -23.18 -10.25
N TYR A 865 6.35 -22.96 -11.37
CA TYR A 865 7.62 -23.62 -11.64
C TYR A 865 8.60 -22.71 -12.36
N ARG A 866 9.89 -23.05 -12.24
CA ARG A 866 10.97 -22.46 -13.04
C ARG A 866 11.47 -23.44 -14.07
N ARG A 867 11.95 -22.90 -15.18
CA ARG A 867 12.63 -23.66 -16.23
C ARG A 867 14.10 -23.81 -15.88
N GLU A 868 14.65 -25.01 -15.98
CA GLU A 868 16.07 -25.29 -15.78
C GLU A 868 16.71 -25.84 -17.06
N LYS A 869 18.00 -25.54 -17.25
CA LYS A 869 18.84 -26.10 -18.31
C LYS A 869 20.25 -26.35 -17.77
N GLY A 870 20.74 -27.58 -17.86
CA GLY A 870 22.05 -27.97 -17.34
C GLY A 870 22.19 -27.73 -15.84
N GLY A 871 21.11 -27.89 -15.07
CA GLY A 871 21.07 -27.64 -13.63
C GLY A 871 21.09 -26.17 -13.21
N LYS A 872 20.91 -25.24 -14.16
CA LYS A 872 20.78 -23.80 -13.90
C LYS A 872 19.39 -23.33 -14.25
N ILE A 873 18.81 -22.46 -13.43
CA ILE A 873 17.56 -21.77 -13.75
C ILE A 873 17.79 -20.91 -15.00
N LEU A 874 16.92 -21.07 -16.00
CA LEU A 874 16.94 -20.24 -17.19
C LEU A 874 16.50 -18.81 -16.82
N PRO A 875 17.17 -17.78 -17.38
CA PRO A 875 16.69 -16.41 -17.21
C PRO A 875 15.32 -16.25 -17.89
N PRO A 876 14.53 -15.24 -17.49
CA PRO A 876 13.32 -14.86 -18.21
C PRO A 876 13.61 -14.63 -19.70
N SER A 877 12.64 -14.91 -20.58
CA SER A 877 12.84 -14.75 -22.03
C SER A 877 13.18 -13.29 -22.38
N VAL A 878 14.35 -13.08 -23.01
CA VAL A 878 14.81 -11.75 -23.46
C VAL A 878 13.88 -11.22 -24.55
N ARG A 879 13.35 -10.02 -24.36
CA ARG A 879 12.49 -9.37 -25.37
C ARG A 879 13.32 -8.71 -26.45
N SER A 880 12.90 -8.83 -27.71
CA SER A 880 13.28 -7.85 -28.73
C SER A 880 12.76 -6.49 -28.30
N ARG A 881 13.64 -5.49 -28.15
CA ARG A 881 13.24 -4.08 -28.09
C ARG A 881 12.23 -3.84 -29.22
N ALA A 882 11.12 -3.17 -28.93
CA ALA A 882 10.39 -2.50 -30.00
C ALA A 882 11.44 -1.66 -30.76
N PRO A 883 11.49 -1.73 -32.10
CA PRO A 883 12.47 -0.95 -32.84
C PRO A 883 12.39 0.50 -32.37
N GLU A 884 13.56 1.12 -32.13
CA GLU A 884 13.62 2.57 -31.95
C GLU A 884 12.82 3.18 -33.08
N MET A 885 11.84 4.04 -32.74
CA MET A 885 11.19 4.86 -33.76
C MET A 885 12.31 5.63 -34.45
N GLU A 886 12.66 5.20 -35.65
CA GLU A 886 13.44 6.01 -36.56
C GLU A 886 12.73 7.36 -36.63
N THR A 887 13.47 8.40 -36.27
CA THR A 887 13.06 9.78 -36.47
C THR A 887 12.77 9.92 -37.96
N MET A 888 11.49 9.92 -38.33
CA MET A 888 11.11 10.23 -39.70
C MET A 888 11.51 11.68 -39.94
N GLU A 889 12.62 11.87 -40.65
CA GLU A 889 12.97 13.16 -41.24
C GLU A 889 11.79 13.63 -42.07
N ALA A 890 11.27 14.80 -41.73
CA ALA A 890 10.15 15.42 -42.42
C ALA A 890 10.55 15.72 -43.87
N SER A 891 10.01 14.95 -44.83
CA SER A 891 9.98 15.37 -46.23
C SER A 891 8.72 16.20 -46.50
N PRO A 892 8.84 17.35 -47.18
CA PRO A 892 7.75 18.30 -47.34
C PRO A 892 6.94 17.98 -48.59
N THR A 893 5.67 17.58 -48.46
CA THR A 893 4.76 17.63 -49.62
C THR A 893 3.28 17.82 -49.25
N LEU A 894 2.81 19.01 -49.63
CA LEU A 894 1.53 19.31 -50.31
C LEU A 894 0.21 18.99 -49.60
N ALA A 895 -0.34 20.05 -49.01
CA ALA A 895 -1.73 20.17 -48.60
C ALA A 895 -2.70 20.08 -49.79
N GLN A 896 -3.72 19.22 -49.65
CA GLN A 896 -4.97 19.28 -50.40
C GLN A 896 -6.12 18.98 -49.39
N PRO A 897 -7.15 19.84 -49.28
CA PRO A 897 -8.26 19.62 -48.36
C PRO A 897 -9.38 18.81 -49.05
N PHE A 898 -9.88 17.77 -48.38
CA PHE A 898 -11.15 17.12 -48.75
C PHE A 898 -12.30 17.59 -47.83
N PRO A 899 -13.51 17.83 -48.37
CA PRO A 899 -14.61 18.45 -47.65
C PRO A 899 -15.47 17.42 -46.90
N PHE A 900 -15.86 17.73 -45.66
CA PHE A 900 -16.83 16.95 -44.89
C PHE A 900 -18.24 17.54 -45.11
N GLN A 901 -19.11 16.80 -45.79
CA GLN A 901 -20.55 17.09 -45.85
C GLN A 901 -21.24 16.56 -44.60
N ARG A 902 -22.01 17.44 -43.94
CA ARG A 902 -22.98 17.10 -42.88
C ARG A 902 -24.22 16.49 -43.52
N GLU A 903 -24.62 15.29 -43.10
CA GLU A 903 -26.00 14.82 -43.24
C GLU A 903 -26.67 14.77 -41.87
N LEU A 904 -27.75 15.55 -41.77
CA LEU A 904 -28.76 15.55 -40.72
C LEU A 904 -29.78 14.44 -41.02
N VAL A 905 -30.19 13.68 -40.00
CA VAL A 905 -31.39 12.82 -40.07
C VAL A 905 -32.33 13.18 -38.90
N PRO A 906 -33.65 13.29 -39.12
CA PRO A 906 -34.55 14.07 -38.26
C PRO A 906 -35.41 13.23 -37.28
N LEU A 907 -35.83 13.90 -36.20
CA LEU A 907 -36.89 13.46 -35.29
C LEU A 907 -38.26 13.48 -35.98
N SER A 908 -39.01 12.39 -35.89
CA SER A 908 -40.49 12.45 -35.76
C SER A 908 -41.12 11.12 -35.34
N VAL A 909 -42.13 11.24 -34.47
CA VAL A 909 -43.28 10.35 -34.18
C VAL A 909 -43.35 9.70 -32.78
N LEU A 910 -43.92 10.51 -31.86
CA LEU A 910 -45.15 10.30 -31.03
C LEU A 910 -45.14 9.20 -29.93
N PHE A 911 -45.13 9.56 -28.62
CA PHE A 911 -46.25 9.98 -27.71
C PHE A 911 -47.08 8.82 -27.08
N ARG A 912 -46.98 8.63 -25.75
CA ARG A 912 -48.06 8.85 -24.73
C ARG A 912 -47.80 8.16 -23.37
N ILE A 913 -47.78 9.00 -22.32
CA ILE A 913 -48.55 8.92 -21.04
C ILE A 913 -48.52 7.61 -20.23
N ALA A 914 -48.01 7.67 -18.98
CA ALA A 914 -48.82 7.37 -17.78
C ALA A 914 -48.15 7.85 -16.48
N ILE A 915 -48.94 8.62 -15.72
CA ILE A 915 -48.78 8.97 -14.30
C ILE A 915 -49.21 7.74 -13.48
N GLY A 916 -48.57 7.49 -12.34
CA GLY A 916 -49.07 6.56 -11.31
C GLY A 916 -48.10 6.48 -10.12
N THR A 917 -48.19 7.39 -9.15
CA THR A 917 -48.88 7.23 -7.85
C THR A 917 -48.57 5.91 -7.12
N SER A 918 -48.01 6.10 -5.91
CA SER A 918 -47.77 5.12 -4.86
C SER A 918 -49.08 4.56 -4.26
N TRP A 919 -48.91 3.76 -3.17
CA TRP A 919 -49.86 2.97 -2.36
C TRP A 919 -49.79 1.47 -2.71
N VAL A 920 -49.68 0.48 -1.81
CA VAL A 920 -49.72 0.31 -0.35
C VAL A 920 -49.19 -1.11 -0.07
N LEU A 921 -48.49 -1.34 1.05
CA LEU A 921 -48.89 -2.39 2.01
C LEU A 921 -48.18 -2.18 3.35
N SER A 922 -49.00 -1.72 4.29
CA SER A 922 -48.77 -1.69 5.73
C SER A 922 -48.81 -3.10 6.30
N GLU A 923 -47.99 -3.35 7.32
CA GLU A 923 -48.44 -4.15 8.46
C GLU A 923 -48.08 -3.42 9.77
N LYS A 924 -49.12 -3.28 10.59
CA LYS A 924 -49.15 -2.74 11.95
C LYS A 924 -48.96 -3.89 12.95
N ASP A 925 -48.82 -3.48 14.21
CA ASP A 925 -49.01 -4.23 15.47
C ASP A 925 -47.75 -4.95 15.98
N ARG A 926 -47.29 -4.85 17.23
CA ARG A 926 -47.69 -4.24 18.53
C ARG A 926 -46.35 -4.15 19.30
N GLY A 927 -46.06 -3.21 20.18
CA GLY A 927 -46.87 -2.76 21.29
C GLY A 927 -45.99 -1.96 22.25
N TRP A 928 -46.56 -0.88 22.78
CA TRP A 928 -45.97 -0.07 23.82
C TRP A 928 -46.09 -0.79 25.17
N ARG A 929 -45.01 -0.81 25.95
CA ARG A 929 -45.09 -0.89 27.41
C ARG A 929 -44.26 0.25 27.99
N VAL A 930 -44.98 1.26 28.46
CA VAL A 930 -44.53 2.21 29.46
C VAL A 930 -44.52 1.48 30.80
N VAL A 931 -43.38 1.45 31.49
CA VAL A 931 -43.31 1.22 32.92
C VAL A 931 -42.55 2.41 33.50
N TYR A 932 -43.29 3.29 34.17
CA TYR A 932 -42.75 4.16 35.21
C TYR A 932 -42.81 3.36 36.51
N GLU A 933 -41.71 3.34 37.28
CA GLU A 933 -41.72 3.73 38.69
C GLU A 933 -40.27 3.91 39.21
N PRO A 934 -40.10 4.69 40.30
CA PRO A 934 -38.89 5.45 40.61
C PRO A 934 -38.03 4.76 41.66
N GLU A 935 -36.79 5.22 41.87
CA GLU A 935 -36.31 5.56 43.22
C GLU A 935 -34.93 6.22 43.21
N MET A 936 -34.83 7.23 44.09
CA MET A 936 -33.63 7.96 44.44
C MET A 936 -32.61 7.06 45.12
N LEU A 937 -31.32 7.31 44.88
CA LEU A 937 -30.33 7.21 45.96
C LEU A 937 -29.16 8.17 45.73
N VAL A 938 -28.78 8.75 46.84
CA VAL A 938 -27.94 9.94 47.04
C VAL A 938 -26.45 9.64 46.80
N ARG A 939 -25.74 10.69 46.38
CA ARG A 939 -24.28 10.92 46.24
C ARG A 939 -23.35 10.06 47.15
N PRO A 940 -22.06 9.96 46.79
CA PRO A 940 -21.13 11.02 47.21
C PRO A 940 -20.19 11.51 46.08
N THR A 941 -20.08 12.83 46.03
CA THR A 941 -18.96 13.57 45.46
C THR A 941 -17.65 13.16 46.14
N TYR A 942 -16.64 12.75 45.36
CA TYR A 942 -15.28 12.62 45.86
C TYR A 942 -14.39 13.70 45.24
N ASN A 943 -14.01 14.63 46.11
CA ASN A 943 -12.95 15.61 45.96
C ASN A 943 -11.64 14.94 46.40
N PRO A 944 -10.50 15.24 45.77
CA PRO A 944 -9.28 15.31 46.55
C PRO A 944 -8.52 16.62 46.28
N ALA A 945 -8.49 17.46 47.30
CA ALA A 945 -7.44 18.44 47.52
C ALA A 945 -6.65 18.04 48.80
N ARG A 946 -5.31 18.23 48.73
CA ARG A 946 -4.28 18.27 49.81
C ARG A 946 -3.80 16.92 50.36
N ALA A 947 -2.55 16.71 50.79
CA ALA A 947 -1.28 17.47 50.93
C ALA A 947 -0.14 16.42 51.17
N PHE A 948 1.15 16.65 50.93
CA PHE A 948 2.17 17.32 51.79
C PHE A 948 3.48 17.43 50.95
N ALA A 949 4.08 18.62 50.77
CA ALA A 949 5.19 19.21 51.56
C ALA A 949 6.49 18.36 51.59
N GLY A 950 7.68 18.85 51.23
CA GLY A 950 8.08 20.17 50.76
C GLY A 950 9.58 20.23 50.45
N CYS A 951 10.06 21.35 49.90
CA CYS A 951 11.24 22.07 50.38
C CYS A 951 11.40 23.39 49.62
N PHE A 952 11.61 24.44 50.41
CA PHE A 952 11.80 25.84 50.03
C PHE A 952 13.08 26.03 49.19
N MET A 953 13.03 26.89 48.18
CA MET A 953 13.60 28.26 48.26
C MET A 953 13.36 29.03 46.96
N CYS A 954 12.54 30.07 47.07
CA CYS A 954 12.63 31.28 46.23
C CYS A 954 13.26 32.36 47.13
N PRO A 955 13.89 33.40 46.55
CA PRO A 955 13.29 34.69 46.83
C PRO A 955 13.23 35.63 45.62
N LEU A 956 11.99 36.05 45.35
CA LEU A 956 11.55 37.44 45.35
C LEU A 956 12.20 38.38 44.31
N GLY A 957 11.55 38.41 43.14
CA GLY A 957 11.29 39.69 42.48
C GLY A 957 10.27 40.50 43.27
N LYS A 958 10.41 41.83 43.26
CA LYS A 958 9.38 42.78 43.70
C LYS A 958 9.24 43.92 42.69
N PRO A 959 8.05 44.56 42.67
CA PRO A 959 7.34 45.03 41.47
C PRO A 959 7.24 46.56 41.43
N TRP A 960 6.83 47.19 40.32
CA TRP A 960 6.10 48.47 40.35
C TRP A 960 5.16 48.67 39.15
N LEU A 961 3.86 48.60 39.47
CA LEU A 961 2.76 49.54 39.17
C LEU A 961 2.87 50.53 37.99
N SER A 962 1.96 50.32 37.04
CA SER A 962 0.98 51.27 36.46
C SER A 962 1.15 52.79 36.63
N GLN A 963 1.02 53.53 35.53
CA GLN A 963 -0.06 54.50 35.30
C GLN A 963 -0.05 55.07 33.85
N GLY A 964 -1.20 54.97 33.17
CA GLY A 964 -1.97 56.14 32.76
C GLY A 964 -1.56 56.97 31.53
N GLU A 965 -2.28 56.69 30.43
CA GLU A 965 -3.16 57.64 29.71
C GLU A 965 -2.70 58.51 28.50
N LEU A 966 -3.51 58.31 27.44
CA LEU A 966 -4.14 59.28 26.52
C LEU A 966 -3.41 59.77 25.25
N ALA A 967 -3.71 59.03 24.17
CA ALA A 967 -4.48 59.43 22.97
C ALA A 967 -4.18 60.74 22.22
N GLY A 968 -3.94 60.59 20.90
CA GLY A 968 -4.10 61.64 19.89
C GLY A 968 -3.74 61.14 18.47
N PRO A 969 -4.69 61.09 17.51
CA PRO A 969 -4.50 60.48 16.18
C PRO A 969 -4.04 61.50 15.12
N VAL A 970 -3.63 61.05 13.91
CA VAL A 970 -4.07 61.56 12.58
C VAL A 970 -3.10 61.24 11.41
N LEU A 971 -3.73 60.66 10.37
CA LEU A 971 -3.52 60.69 8.90
C LEU A 971 -2.33 60.04 8.15
N LEU A 972 -2.77 59.29 7.12
CA LEU A 972 -2.16 58.99 5.83
C LEU A 972 -1.26 60.09 5.26
N ALA A 973 -0.14 59.68 4.65
CA ALA A 973 0.26 60.15 3.33
C ALA A 973 1.21 59.15 2.63
N THR A 974 0.81 58.75 1.44
CA THR A 974 1.56 58.04 0.40
C THR A 974 2.71 58.90 -0.11
N VAL A 975 3.93 58.35 -0.26
CA VAL A 975 4.91 58.81 -1.27
C VAL A 975 5.70 57.61 -1.81
N LEU A 976 5.65 57.49 -3.13
CA LEU A 976 6.46 56.63 -3.98
C LEU A 976 7.93 57.10 -4.01
N ASP A 977 8.78 56.11 -4.29
CA ASP A 977 9.83 56.14 -5.31
C ASP A 977 11.32 56.25 -4.92
N LEU A 978 12.06 55.43 -5.69
CA LEU A 978 13.47 55.48 -6.08
C LEU A 978 14.54 54.98 -5.11
N GLY A 979 15.11 53.84 -5.49
CA GLY A 979 16.31 53.26 -4.88
C GLY A 979 17.62 53.93 -5.30
N PHE A 980 18.70 53.48 -4.68
CA PHE A 980 20.02 53.39 -5.29
C PHE A 980 20.88 52.42 -4.49
N SER A 981 21.57 51.55 -5.21
CA SER A 981 22.68 50.71 -4.75
C SER A 981 23.91 51.55 -4.39
N ALA A 982 24.66 51.17 -3.35
CA ALA A 982 26.13 51.15 -3.38
C ALA A 982 26.72 50.52 -2.11
N THR A 983 27.29 49.34 -2.32
CA THR A 983 28.50 48.76 -1.71
C THR A 983 29.42 49.73 -0.95
N TRP A 984 29.83 49.35 0.27
CA TRP A 984 31.19 49.58 0.77
C TRP A 984 31.71 48.31 1.47
N LEU A 985 32.89 47.89 1.03
CA LEU A 985 33.66 46.74 1.50
C LEU A 985 34.70 47.19 2.55
N CYS A 986 35.23 46.17 3.24
CA CYS A 986 36.59 46.05 3.80
C CYS A 986 36.86 46.36 5.28
N CYS A 987 37.16 45.24 5.97
CA CYS A 987 38.30 44.97 6.86
C CYS A 987 38.36 45.71 8.21
N GLY A 988 38.65 45.08 9.35
CA GLY A 988 39.05 43.72 9.64
C GLY A 988 39.62 43.66 11.07
N LYS A 989 39.49 42.48 11.71
CA LYS A 989 40.26 41.91 12.84
C LYS A 989 40.58 42.81 14.06
N VAL A 990 40.19 42.32 15.25
CA VAL A 990 41.06 41.88 16.37
C VAL A 990 40.15 41.58 17.58
N GLY A 991 40.15 40.34 18.07
CA GLY A 991 39.68 40.02 19.42
C GLY A 991 40.85 40.00 20.42
N PRO A 992 40.72 39.34 21.57
CA PRO A 992 39.70 39.45 22.62
C PRO A 992 40.37 39.89 23.95
N LYS A 993 39.60 40.31 24.98
CA LYS A 993 40.02 40.17 26.39
C LYS A 993 38.91 40.46 27.41
N ASN A 994 38.73 39.45 28.27
CA ASN A 994 38.12 39.38 29.60
C ASN A 994 37.96 40.69 30.37
N TYR A 995 36.83 40.86 31.07
CA TYR A 995 36.82 41.47 32.41
C TYR A 995 35.71 40.87 33.29
N THR A 996 36.11 40.53 34.50
CA THR A 996 35.33 40.07 35.66
C THR A 996 34.83 41.26 36.50
N SER A 997 33.63 41.07 37.08
CA SER A 997 33.01 41.67 38.29
C SER A 997 33.67 42.84 39.05
N GLU A 998 32.92 43.92 39.32
CA GLU A 998 32.28 44.20 40.63
C GLU A 998 31.59 45.60 40.68
N LYS A 999 30.33 45.62 41.17
CA LYS A 999 29.63 46.58 42.09
C LYS A 999 29.71 48.11 41.80
N MET A 1000 28.72 48.97 42.08
CA MET A 1000 27.48 48.89 42.87
C MET A 1000 26.57 50.10 42.52
N GLN A 1001 25.24 49.92 42.67
CA GLN A 1001 24.25 50.89 43.17
C GLN A 1001 24.17 52.30 42.55
N GLU A 1002 23.02 52.60 41.93
CA GLU A 1002 22.01 53.47 42.58
C GLU A 1002 20.64 53.35 41.86
N ARG A 1003 19.59 53.40 42.68
CA ARG A 1003 18.15 53.22 42.39
C ARG A 1003 17.64 54.34 41.45
N TYR A 1004 16.66 54.20 40.56
CA TYR A 1004 15.45 53.36 40.48
C TYR A 1004 15.08 53.13 39.01
#